data_AF-W9YEC1-F1
#
_entry.id   AF-W9YEC1-F1
#
_cell.length_a   1.000
_cell.length_b   1.000
_cell.length_c   1.000
_cell.angle_alpha   90.00
_cell.angle_beta   90.00
_cell.angle_gamma   90.00
#
_symmetry.space_group_name_H-M   'P 1'
#
loop_
_entity.id
_entity.type
_entity.pdbx_description
1 polymer ?
#
loop_
_entity_poly.entity_id
_entity_poly.type
_entity_poly.pdbx_seq_one_letter_code
_entity_poly.pdbx_strand_id
1 'polypeptide(L)'
;MTIQGSILFVDAYDSFAENIAALFRQQLRVEVTLIQIDCDVPAQFGRSLEDFFASFDAIVLGPGPGSPQNHSDVGLFSQVWGYAGKSGIPVLGICLGFQSLCLQYGVPVVRMDMPCHGHAKRVFHTDKDIFAGARDVVATNYNSLGVQVKDLKRGYGSSRPVSSGSMESISSSQSLQSTASYLSKPSQDRSRHGFANDLEILAWDQNDWVMAVKHRLFPFHGLQFHPESCKSNPECRYILEKWWQISIAHNSIVSRPSSRETMQRLPYAPLSTNSNSESSNRCPLLKKLSQLAKSSGNHVTCTTISLAGKADDIASLCHEMSPSGPVVMLESTKRGRYSMYAFPDSSNFHMEYAREQCSIFQVGCRVARFHLDREIVMQTLEAFTCSKQTKDDEHSIPFRGGFMGFLSYEFGTTSLNMDVPLQQGSEPSTPDISLLWVDRSIVFDQATRKAYVQSIRQDDRFWVEEMVQKLMSISQLDGRSATPSEDTRLRDHLSFATFTMPDHDQYISQIRACQSELLAGNSYELCLTTEATVYTPRKLDYSWLIYKNIQRHNPVPYASYLRLNKITILSSSPEQFLSWSREGTIDMIPMKGTVKKSPDMTLDKASTILASAKESAENLMIADLIRHDLYSTVGRDAVVEVVKLCDVVETETVFALVSHVRAHVPPAELHADEQKQDMTKYGIKALGLTLPPGSMTGAPKKRSCEILHHLEQRDRGVYSGAIGYMDVNGNGAWSVCIRTAFSNEDDEVATSDDVDGQPCSMPRSAQKWRIGAGGAITVLSDPEQEWEEMMTKLDSVLRGFRLD
;
A
#
# COMPACT_ATOMS: atom_id res chain seq x y z
N MET A 1 -14.01 -4.20 28.81
CA MET A 1 -12.94 -4.94 29.53
C MET A 1 -12.11 -3.94 30.32
N THR A 2 -11.55 -4.30 31.48
CA THR A 2 -10.80 -3.37 32.35
C THR A 2 -9.36 -3.17 31.88
N ILE A 3 -9.00 -1.93 31.52
CA ILE A 3 -7.65 -1.51 31.10
C ILE A 3 -6.66 -1.69 32.25
N GLN A 4 -5.48 -2.27 31.99
CA GLN A 4 -4.49 -2.67 33.00
C GLN A 4 -3.34 -1.67 33.22
N GLY A 5 -3.20 -0.66 32.36
CA GLY A 5 -2.19 0.40 32.46
C GLY A 5 -2.07 1.19 31.16
N SER A 6 -1.06 2.05 31.04
CA SER A 6 -0.79 2.84 29.83
C SER A 6 0.68 2.74 29.39
N ILE A 7 0.87 2.74 28.07
CA ILE A 7 2.17 2.74 27.40
C ILE A 7 2.24 3.95 26.46
N LEU A 8 3.34 4.70 26.53
CA LEU A 8 3.72 5.63 25.47
C LEU A 8 4.52 4.86 24.40
N PHE A 9 4.10 4.94 23.14
CA PHE A 9 4.84 4.40 22.01
C PHE A 9 5.41 5.55 21.17
N VAL A 10 6.72 5.58 20.99
CA VAL A 10 7.42 6.55 20.14
C VAL A 10 7.73 5.89 18.81
N ASP A 11 6.99 6.29 17.77
CA ASP A 11 7.09 5.78 16.40
C ASP A 11 8.17 6.54 15.61
N ALA A 12 9.14 5.82 15.06
CA ALA A 12 10.22 6.37 14.24
C ALA A 12 9.89 6.30 12.74
N TYR A 13 8.64 6.63 12.39
CA TYR A 13 8.10 6.53 11.03
C TYR A 13 8.19 5.11 10.44
N ASP A 14 7.98 4.09 11.27
CA ASP A 14 8.01 2.70 10.82
C ASP A 14 6.65 2.22 10.32
N SER A 15 6.68 1.38 9.30
CA SER A 15 5.47 0.81 8.70
C SER A 15 4.84 -0.34 9.48
N PHE A 16 5.32 -0.65 10.70
CA PHE A 16 4.77 -1.68 11.56
C PHE A 16 4.39 -1.16 12.96
N ALA A 17 4.54 0.13 13.25
CA ALA A 17 4.26 0.73 14.56
C ALA A 17 2.82 0.44 15.08
N GLU A 18 1.80 0.64 14.24
CA GLU A 18 0.41 0.32 14.61
C GLU A 18 0.15 -1.17 14.83
N ASN A 19 0.89 -2.07 14.17
CA ASN A 19 0.81 -3.50 14.43
C ASN A 19 1.30 -3.82 15.84
N ILE A 20 2.41 -3.19 16.26
CA ILE A 20 2.97 -3.36 17.61
C ILE A 20 2.02 -2.75 18.65
N ALA A 21 1.50 -1.55 18.39
CA ALA A 21 0.53 -0.89 19.27
C ALA A 21 -0.74 -1.73 19.44
N ALA A 22 -1.27 -2.28 18.35
CA ALA A 22 -2.40 -3.21 18.38
C ALA A 22 -2.08 -4.48 19.18
N LEU A 23 -0.90 -5.06 18.98
CA LEU A 23 -0.44 -6.22 19.75
C LEU A 23 -0.41 -5.93 21.26
N PHE A 24 0.10 -4.77 21.67
CA PHE A 24 0.09 -4.37 23.08
C PHE A 24 -1.32 -4.18 23.64
N ARG A 25 -2.20 -3.48 22.91
CA ARG A 25 -3.61 -3.28 23.31
C ARG A 25 -4.32 -4.63 23.51
N GLN A 26 -4.14 -5.57 22.57
CA GLN A 26 -4.82 -6.86 22.58
C GLN A 26 -4.23 -7.83 23.62
N GLN A 27 -2.89 -7.95 23.67
CA GLN A 27 -2.22 -8.93 24.52
C GLN A 27 -2.12 -8.46 25.98
N LEU A 28 -1.76 -7.19 26.21
CA LEU A 28 -1.51 -6.66 27.56
C LEU A 28 -2.73 -5.95 28.16
N ARG A 29 -3.76 -5.67 27.34
CA ARG A 29 -4.95 -4.91 27.75
C ARG A 29 -4.60 -3.53 28.32
N VAL A 30 -3.65 -2.88 27.70
CA VAL A 30 -3.17 -1.53 28.06
C VAL A 30 -3.68 -0.50 27.06
N GLU A 31 -3.75 0.75 27.50
CA GLU A 31 -3.88 1.87 26.60
C GLU A 31 -2.51 2.20 25.99
N VAL A 32 -2.48 2.53 24.70
CA VAL A 32 -1.25 2.88 23.99
C VAL A 32 -1.45 4.22 23.31
N THR A 33 -0.73 5.23 23.79
CA THR A 33 -0.61 6.55 23.17
C THR A 33 0.57 6.52 22.22
N LEU A 34 0.35 6.82 20.93
CA LEU A 34 1.40 6.84 19.91
C LEU A 34 1.77 8.29 19.58
N ILE A 35 3.06 8.59 19.59
CA ILE A 35 3.61 9.87 19.12
C ILE A 35 4.72 9.60 18.10
N GLN A 36 4.94 10.55 17.19
CA GLN A 36 6.07 10.49 16.27
C GLN A 36 7.38 10.87 16.98
N ILE A 37 8.50 10.33 16.50
CA ILE A 37 9.83 10.48 17.10
C ILE A 37 10.35 11.92 17.18
N ASP A 38 9.76 12.82 16.42
CA ASP A 38 10.04 14.25 16.32
C ASP A 38 8.90 15.12 16.90
N CYS A 39 7.96 14.52 17.63
CA CYS A 39 6.83 15.21 18.26
C CYS A 39 7.29 16.34 19.20
N ASP A 40 6.80 17.56 18.94
CA ASP A 40 6.89 18.68 19.87
C ASP A 40 5.83 18.50 20.98
N VAL A 41 6.20 17.73 21.99
CA VAL A 41 5.32 17.39 23.13
C VAL A 41 4.77 18.65 23.84
N PRO A 42 5.58 19.69 24.15
CA PRO A 42 5.06 20.94 24.70
C PRO A 42 3.99 21.59 23.82
N ALA A 43 4.21 21.69 22.51
CA ALA A 43 3.24 22.29 21.60
C ALA A 43 1.96 21.46 21.48
N GLN A 44 2.08 20.13 21.42
CA GLN A 44 0.94 19.23 21.18
C GLN A 44 0.13 18.93 22.44
N PHE A 45 0.77 18.81 23.60
CA PHE A 45 0.12 18.36 24.84
C PHE A 45 0.13 19.41 25.96
N GLY A 46 0.81 20.56 25.79
CA GLY A 46 0.87 21.62 26.79
C GLY A 46 1.57 21.20 28.09
N ARG A 47 2.47 20.22 28.02
CA ARG A 47 3.21 19.65 29.15
C ARG A 47 4.71 19.67 28.88
N SER A 48 5.51 19.71 29.94
CA SER A 48 6.94 19.44 29.80
C SER A 48 7.15 18.00 29.33
N LEU A 49 8.26 17.73 28.62
CA LEU A 49 8.63 16.37 28.21
C LEU A 49 8.71 15.41 29.40
N GLU A 50 9.26 15.88 30.53
CA GLU A 50 9.42 15.11 31.75
C GLU A 50 8.07 14.70 32.35
N ASP A 51 7.14 15.65 32.52
CA ASP A 51 5.80 15.38 33.05
C ASP A 51 5.00 14.47 32.12
N PHE A 52 5.18 14.65 30.80
CA PHE A 52 4.53 13.81 29.80
C PHE A 52 5.04 12.36 29.89
N PHE A 53 6.35 12.12 29.84
CA PHE A 53 6.92 10.78 29.97
C PHE A 53 6.59 10.13 31.31
N ALA A 54 6.61 10.89 32.41
CA ALA A 54 6.28 10.39 33.73
C ALA A 54 4.82 9.92 33.88
N SER A 55 3.91 10.35 32.98
CA SER A 55 2.49 10.01 33.03
C SER A 55 2.13 8.59 32.58
N PHE A 56 3.10 7.85 32.05
CA PHE A 56 2.93 6.48 31.54
C PHE A 56 3.57 5.45 32.46
N ASP A 57 3.00 4.23 32.45
CA ASP A 57 3.55 3.11 33.23
C ASP A 57 4.82 2.53 32.58
N ALA A 58 4.91 2.60 31.24
CA ALA A 58 6.10 2.24 30.49
C ALA A 58 6.19 3.03 29.18
N ILE A 59 7.39 3.07 28.60
CA ILE A 59 7.63 3.67 27.28
C ILE A 59 8.18 2.59 26.33
N VAL A 60 7.70 2.59 25.10
CA VAL A 60 8.24 1.76 24.01
C VAL A 60 8.85 2.69 22.97
N LEU A 61 10.12 2.46 22.66
CA LEU A 61 10.80 3.09 21.54
C LEU A 61 10.73 2.15 20.35
N GLY A 62 9.96 2.54 19.34
CA GLY A 62 9.60 1.70 18.21
C GLY A 62 10.76 1.39 17.27
N PRO A 63 10.50 0.49 16.31
CA PRO A 63 11.36 0.32 15.15
C PRO A 63 11.36 1.57 14.26
N GLY A 64 12.27 1.62 13.30
CA GLY A 64 12.40 2.69 12.32
C GLY A 64 13.50 2.42 11.29
N PRO A 65 13.49 3.14 10.16
CA PRO A 65 14.60 3.16 9.22
C PRO A 65 15.75 4.03 9.74
N GLY A 66 16.89 3.97 9.05
CA GLY A 66 18.05 4.81 9.32
C GLY A 66 19.06 4.18 10.26
N SER A 67 19.84 5.03 10.93
CA SER A 67 20.92 4.59 11.82
C SER A 67 20.82 5.20 13.22
N PRO A 68 21.07 4.43 14.29
CA PRO A 68 21.13 4.97 15.65
C PRO A 68 22.24 6.03 15.84
N GLN A 69 23.23 6.07 14.94
CA GLN A 69 24.30 7.08 14.98
C GLN A 69 23.86 8.44 14.43
N ASN A 70 22.76 8.49 13.69
CA ASN A 70 22.23 9.73 13.14
C ASN A 70 21.19 10.32 14.09
N HIS A 71 21.43 11.55 14.54
CA HIS A 71 20.54 12.22 15.50
C HIS A 71 19.13 12.47 14.96
N SER A 72 18.96 12.68 13.65
CA SER A 72 17.62 12.83 13.07
C SER A 72 16.80 11.55 13.14
N ASP A 73 17.45 10.39 13.03
CA ASP A 73 16.78 9.09 12.96
C ASP A 73 16.36 8.60 14.36
N VAL A 74 17.02 9.08 15.43
CA VAL A 74 16.73 8.69 16.82
C VAL A 74 15.95 9.73 17.61
N GLY A 75 15.82 10.98 17.14
CA GLY A 75 15.02 12.05 17.75
C GLY A 75 14.84 11.96 19.28
N LEU A 76 13.58 11.79 19.71
CA LEU A 76 13.20 11.70 21.12
C LEU A 76 13.80 10.49 21.89
N PHE A 77 14.31 9.45 21.23
CA PHE A 77 14.84 8.26 21.90
C PHE A 77 15.96 8.60 22.88
N SER A 78 16.88 9.47 22.46
CA SER A 78 18.01 9.92 23.28
C SER A 78 17.56 10.59 24.59
N GLN A 79 16.49 11.38 24.51
CA GLN A 79 15.91 12.08 25.65
C GLN A 79 15.18 11.11 26.57
N VAL A 80 14.44 10.14 26.00
CA VAL A 80 13.76 9.08 26.76
C VAL A 80 14.77 8.27 27.56
N TRP A 81 15.85 7.76 26.95
CA TRP A 81 16.86 6.98 27.67
C TRP A 81 17.47 7.75 28.86
N GLY A 82 17.80 9.03 28.64
CA GLY A 82 18.36 9.90 29.68
C GLY A 82 17.39 10.20 30.82
N TYR A 83 16.12 10.44 30.52
CA TYR A 83 15.10 10.78 31.51
C TYR A 83 14.58 9.54 32.25
N ALA A 84 14.19 8.50 31.52
CA ALA A 84 13.65 7.27 32.08
C ALA A 84 14.61 6.60 33.07
N GLY A 85 15.92 6.73 32.85
CA GLY A 85 16.93 6.16 33.75
C GLY A 85 16.97 6.87 35.10
N LYS A 86 16.75 8.20 35.11
CA LYS A 86 16.67 9.00 36.35
C LYS A 86 15.36 8.79 37.09
N SER A 87 14.26 8.63 36.35
CA SER A 87 12.90 8.54 36.89
C SER A 87 12.41 7.10 37.12
N GLY A 88 13.25 6.10 36.84
CA GLY A 88 12.91 4.68 36.99
C GLY A 88 11.74 4.25 36.12
N ILE A 89 11.59 4.81 34.91
CA ILE A 89 10.52 4.44 33.98
C ILE A 89 10.96 3.18 33.22
N PRO A 90 10.17 2.09 33.21
CA PRO A 90 10.44 0.95 32.34
C PRO A 90 10.41 1.33 30.86
N VAL A 91 11.43 0.92 30.11
CA VAL A 91 11.52 1.20 28.66
C VAL A 91 11.86 -0.04 27.87
N LEU A 92 11.17 -0.25 26.76
CA LEU A 92 11.47 -1.30 25.77
C LEU A 92 11.87 -0.66 24.44
N GLY A 93 13.08 -0.94 23.95
CA GLY A 93 13.49 -0.59 22.59
C GLY A 93 13.27 -1.73 21.61
N ILE A 94 12.64 -1.48 20.46
CA ILE A 94 12.43 -2.48 19.40
C ILE A 94 13.19 -2.05 18.14
N CYS A 95 13.95 -2.96 17.53
CA CYS A 95 14.79 -2.71 16.35
C CYS A 95 15.66 -1.45 16.50
N LEU A 96 15.31 -0.32 15.86
CA LEU A 96 16.02 0.96 16.02
C LEU A 96 16.06 1.42 17.49
N GLY A 97 14.97 1.23 18.25
CA GLY A 97 14.94 1.47 19.69
C GLY A 97 16.00 0.63 20.43
N PHE A 98 16.13 -0.66 20.11
CA PHE A 98 17.17 -1.55 20.67
C PHE A 98 18.59 -1.09 20.27
N GLN A 99 18.77 -0.70 19.01
CA GLN A 99 20.05 -0.24 18.50
C GLN A 99 20.49 1.06 19.17
N SER A 100 19.55 2.00 19.38
CA SER A 100 19.81 3.25 20.10
C SER A 100 20.20 3.00 21.56
N LEU A 101 19.55 2.02 22.23
CA LEU A 101 19.93 1.60 23.58
C LEU A 101 21.38 1.08 23.62
N CYS A 102 21.73 0.19 22.69
CA CYS A 102 23.08 -0.36 22.63
C CYS A 102 24.13 0.74 22.44
N LEU A 103 23.88 1.66 21.50
CA LEU A 103 24.79 2.77 21.22
C LEU A 103 24.93 3.73 22.42
N GLN A 104 23.83 4.07 23.08
CA GLN A 104 23.81 4.94 24.26
C GLN A 104 24.71 4.42 25.39
N TYR A 105 24.82 3.10 25.53
CA TYR A 105 25.66 2.44 26.53
C TYR A 105 26.97 1.87 25.96
N GLY A 106 27.46 2.46 24.87
CA GLY A 106 28.80 2.23 24.34
C GLY A 106 29.01 0.91 23.62
N VAL A 107 27.92 0.20 23.27
CA VAL A 107 27.99 -1.02 22.46
C VAL A 107 27.87 -0.62 20.98
N PRO A 108 28.86 -0.95 20.13
CA PRO A 108 28.85 -0.55 18.74
C PRO A 108 27.71 -1.26 17.99
N VAL A 109 26.97 -0.48 17.21
CA VAL A 109 26.01 -0.98 16.21
C VAL A 109 26.69 -0.94 14.85
N VAL A 110 26.77 -2.11 14.21
CA VAL A 110 27.53 -2.31 12.97
C VAL A 110 26.61 -2.78 11.84
N ARG A 111 27.05 -2.59 10.60
CA ARG A 111 26.38 -3.16 9.43
C ARG A 111 26.50 -4.67 9.45
N MET A 112 25.41 -5.33 9.08
CA MET A 112 25.39 -6.78 8.89
C MET A 112 25.95 -7.15 7.52
N ASP A 113 26.62 -8.30 7.45
CA ASP A 113 27.10 -8.84 6.16
C ASP A 113 25.94 -9.14 5.20
N MET A 114 24.80 -9.57 5.76
CA MET A 114 23.55 -9.80 5.05
C MET A 114 22.40 -9.21 5.87
N PRO A 115 21.73 -8.13 5.39
CA PRO A 115 20.54 -7.61 6.03
C PRO A 115 19.43 -8.65 6.13
N CYS A 116 18.64 -8.55 7.19
CA CYS A 116 17.54 -9.46 7.46
C CYS A 116 16.24 -8.66 7.34
N HIS A 117 15.68 -8.57 6.14
CA HIS A 117 14.42 -7.88 5.86
C HIS A 117 13.32 -8.92 5.61
N GLY A 118 12.31 -9.02 6.48
CA GLY A 118 11.23 -10.01 6.35
C GLY A 118 11.63 -11.47 6.61
N HIS A 119 12.73 -11.71 7.34
CA HIS A 119 13.24 -13.05 7.59
C HIS A 119 12.90 -13.52 9.01
N ALA A 120 12.18 -14.64 9.14
CA ALA A 120 11.93 -15.30 10.41
C ALA A 120 13.12 -16.16 10.83
N LYS A 121 13.65 -15.91 12.03
CA LYS A 121 14.83 -16.59 12.57
C LYS A 121 14.55 -17.22 13.92
N ARG A 122 15.25 -18.32 14.21
CA ARG A 122 15.30 -18.88 15.56
C ARG A 122 16.11 -17.97 16.47
N VAL A 123 15.57 -17.67 17.65
CA VAL A 123 16.20 -16.85 18.68
C VAL A 123 16.58 -17.75 19.85
N PHE A 124 17.87 -17.86 20.13
CA PHE A 124 18.40 -18.55 21.31
C PHE A 124 18.40 -17.59 22.49
N HIS A 125 18.04 -18.06 23.68
CA HIS A 125 17.91 -17.21 24.86
C HIS A 125 18.45 -17.88 26.12
N THR A 126 18.67 -17.07 27.15
CA THR A 126 19.21 -17.49 28.45
C THR A 126 18.20 -18.17 29.37
N ASP A 127 16.92 -18.24 28.96
CA ASP A 127 15.78 -18.69 29.80
C ASP A 127 15.68 -17.93 31.14
N LYS A 128 15.97 -16.62 31.09
CA LYS A 128 15.92 -15.72 32.23
C LYS A 128 15.14 -14.47 31.88
N ASP A 129 14.74 -13.75 32.93
CA ASP A 129 14.11 -12.44 32.81
C ASP A 129 12.86 -12.49 31.89
N ILE A 130 12.71 -11.60 30.91
CA ILE A 130 11.59 -11.61 29.95
C ILE A 130 11.48 -12.92 29.12
N PHE A 131 12.53 -13.74 29.06
CA PHE A 131 12.53 -15.04 28.38
C PHE A 131 12.30 -16.23 29.32
N ALA A 132 12.08 -16.01 30.62
CA ALA A 132 11.91 -17.10 31.57
C ALA A 132 10.67 -17.94 31.25
N GLY A 133 10.86 -19.22 30.97
CA GLY A 133 9.83 -20.17 30.57
C GLY A 133 9.38 -20.06 29.12
N ALA A 134 10.02 -19.19 28.31
CA ALA A 134 9.79 -19.16 26.87
C ALA A 134 10.34 -20.43 26.22
N ARG A 135 9.62 -20.94 25.21
CA ARG A 135 10.04 -22.13 24.44
C ARG A 135 10.88 -21.71 23.23
N ASP A 136 10.83 -22.48 22.15
CA ASP A 136 11.49 -22.13 20.89
C ASP A 136 10.93 -20.82 20.33
N VAL A 137 11.70 -19.73 20.46
CA VAL A 137 11.34 -18.41 19.93
C VAL A 137 11.73 -18.34 18.46
N VAL A 138 10.76 -17.97 17.61
CA VAL A 138 10.97 -17.65 16.20
C VAL A 138 10.42 -16.26 15.94
N ALA A 139 11.26 -15.34 15.48
CA ALA A 139 10.90 -13.95 15.31
C ALA A 139 11.38 -13.41 13.96
N THR A 140 10.60 -12.50 13.37
CA THR A 140 10.96 -11.81 12.13
C THR A 140 11.90 -10.63 12.41
N ASN A 141 12.89 -10.47 11.54
CA ASN A 141 13.83 -9.36 11.55
C ASN A 141 13.59 -8.43 10.35
N TYR A 142 13.80 -7.12 10.59
CA TYR A 142 13.80 -6.05 9.59
C TYR A 142 14.99 -5.11 9.83
N ASN A 143 16.21 -5.66 9.85
CA ASN A 143 17.39 -4.89 10.24
C ASN A 143 18.58 -5.11 9.30
N SER A 144 19.19 -4.00 8.89
CA SER A 144 20.49 -3.97 8.18
C SER A 144 21.66 -3.75 9.13
N LEU A 145 21.36 -3.23 10.32
CA LEU A 145 22.29 -2.94 11.39
C LEU A 145 22.04 -3.89 12.57
N GLY A 146 23.08 -4.20 13.32
CA GLY A 146 22.97 -5.09 14.48
C GLY A 146 24.16 -4.99 15.41
N VAL A 147 24.13 -5.80 16.46
CA VAL A 147 25.17 -5.86 17.48
C VAL A 147 25.71 -7.29 17.55
N GLN A 148 27.03 -7.47 17.59
CA GLN A 148 27.61 -8.80 17.72
C GLN A 148 27.84 -9.14 19.19
N VAL A 149 27.63 -10.41 19.55
CA VAL A 149 27.85 -10.92 20.92
C VAL A 149 29.28 -10.63 21.40
N LYS A 150 30.27 -10.64 20.50
CA LYS A 150 31.68 -10.36 20.82
C LYS A 150 31.92 -8.93 21.30
N ASP A 151 31.10 -7.98 20.87
CA ASP A 151 31.27 -6.56 21.18
C ASP A 151 30.87 -6.25 22.62
N LEU A 152 29.91 -7.01 23.17
CA LEU A 152 29.59 -6.96 24.60
C LEU A 152 30.57 -7.78 25.47
N LYS A 153 31.45 -8.59 24.88
CA LYS A 153 32.46 -9.40 25.61
C LYS A 153 33.82 -8.70 25.74
N ARG A 154 34.07 -7.59 25.06
CA ARG A 154 35.34 -6.84 25.13
C ARG A 154 35.37 -5.87 26.33
N GLY A 155 35.56 -6.42 27.53
CA GLY A 155 36.13 -5.68 28.65
C GLY A 155 37.65 -5.92 28.73
N TYR A 156 38.44 -4.85 28.63
CA TYR A 156 39.92 -4.76 28.68
C TYR A 156 40.73 -5.07 27.40
N GLY A 157 41.40 -4.01 26.92
CA GLY A 157 42.47 -4.08 25.92
C GLY A 157 42.62 -2.76 25.15
N SER A 158 43.35 -1.80 25.72
CA SER A 158 43.85 -0.62 25.01
C SER A 158 44.54 -1.03 23.70
N SER A 159 44.15 -0.45 22.57
CA SER A 159 45.02 -0.19 21.40
C SER A 159 44.35 0.78 20.42
N ARG A 160 45.12 1.79 20.01
CA ARG A 160 44.82 2.91 19.10
C ARG A 160 44.30 2.50 17.71
N PRO A 161 43.70 3.43 16.94
CA PRO A 161 43.32 3.18 15.55
C PRO A 161 44.57 3.14 14.67
N VAL A 162 44.69 2.12 13.81
CA VAL A 162 45.60 2.14 12.67
C VAL A 162 44.75 2.30 11.42
N SER A 163 44.86 3.48 10.82
CA SER A 163 44.50 3.73 9.43
C SER A 163 45.51 3.06 8.50
N SER A 164 45.06 2.29 7.52
CA SER A 164 45.47 2.41 6.11
C SER A 164 44.81 1.28 5.31
N GLY A 165 44.27 1.65 4.15
CA GLY A 165 43.48 0.77 3.32
C GLY A 165 44.31 -0.23 2.52
N SER A 166 43.60 -1.18 1.94
CA SER A 166 43.98 -1.85 0.70
C SER A 166 42.70 -2.37 0.06
N MET A 167 42.41 -1.89 -1.15
CA MET A 167 41.55 -2.59 -2.10
C MET A 167 42.25 -3.89 -2.48
N GLU A 168 41.54 -5.01 -2.42
CA GLU A 168 41.81 -6.13 -3.30
C GLU A 168 40.52 -6.94 -3.49
N SER A 169 40.10 -6.98 -4.75
CA SER A 169 39.06 -7.82 -5.32
C SER A 169 39.57 -9.25 -5.47
N ILE A 170 38.73 -10.26 -5.21
CA ILE A 170 38.75 -11.56 -5.91
C ILE A 170 37.35 -12.20 -5.81
N SER A 171 36.78 -12.40 -7.00
CA SER A 171 36.01 -13.53 -7.52
C SER A 171 35.09 -14.34 -6.59
N SER A 172 33.83 -14.30 -6.99
CA SER A 172 32.79 -15.33 -6.87
C SER A 172 33.27 -16.75 -7.13
N SER A 173 32.83 -17.69 -6.28
CA SER A 173 32.24 -19.00 -6.61
C SER A 173 32.13 -19.86 -5.35
N GLN A 174 30.89 -20.13 -4.90
CA GLN A 174 30.40 -21.46 -4.49
C GLN A 174 29.03 -21.34 -3.82
N SER A 175 28.02 -21.77 -4.57
CA SER A 175 26.70 -22.12 -4.08
C SER A 175 26.66 -23.62 -3.72
N LEU A 176 25.90 -23.90 -2.65
CA LEU A 176 25.18 -25.14 -2.33
C LEU A 176 25.96 -26.47 -2.29
N GLN A 177 25.99 -27.11 -1.12
CA GLN A 177 25.75 -28.54 -1.05
C GLN A 177 25.11 -29.01 0.27
N SER A 178 24.31 -30.06 0.07
CA SER A 178 23.36 -30.74 0.95
C SER A 178 23.96 -31.45 2.16
N THR A 179 23.10 -31.64 3.15
CA THR A 179 23.13 -32.58 4.28
C THR A 179 24.04 -33.81 4.13
N ALA A 180 24.99 -33.99 5.05
CA ALA A 180 25.12 -35.16 5.94
C ALA A 180 26.47 -35.13 6.68
N SER A 181 26.43 -35.56 7.94
CA SER A 181 27.56 -35.95 8.81
C SER A 181 28.64 -34.91 9.08
N TYR A 182 28.56 -34.22 10.22
CA TYR A 182 29.62 -34.26 11.24
C TYR A 182 29.00 -34.03 12.63
N LEU A 183 29.01 -35.10 13.43
CA LEU A 183 28.74 -35.06 14.86
C LEU A 183 29.89 -34.34 15.56
N SER A 184 29.66 -33.10 16.00
CA SER A 184 30.45 -32.49 17.07
C SER A 184 29.52 -31.78 18.03
N LYS A 185 29.34 -32.39 19.21
CA LYS A 185 28.61 -31.84 20.36
C LYS A 185 29.16 -30.43 20.69
N PRO A 186 28.32 -29.43 20.95
CA PRO A 186 28.80 -28.21 21.60
C PRO A 186 29.15 -28.56 23.05
N SER A 187 30.41 -28.39 23.41
CA SER A 187 30.87 -28.44 24.78
C SER A 187 30.12 -27.40 25.61
N GLN A 188 29.34 -27.88 26.58
CA GLN A 188 28.95 -27.10 27.74
C GLN A 188 30.24 -26.70 28.48
N ASP A 189 30.69 -25.48 28.30
CA ASP A 189 31.62 -24.88 29.25
C ASP A 189 31.02 -23.59 29.79
N ARG A 190 30.60 -23.68 31.05
CA ARG A 190 30.04 -22.60 31.85
C ARG A 190 31.20 -21.87 32.52
N SER A 191 31.11 -20.55 32.52
CA SER A 191 31.90 -19.59 33.31
C SER A 191 33.24 -19.14 32.72
N ARG A 192 33.23 -17.92 32.14
CA ARG A 192 34.25 -16.85 32.26
C ARG A 192 33.95 -15.75 31.24
N HIS A 193 33.01 -14.85 31.54
CA HIS A 193 32.69 -13.73 30.64
C HIS A 193 32.60 -12.42 31.45
N GLY A 194 33.57 -11.53 31.24
CA GLY A 194 33.51 -10.12 31.65
C GLY A 194 32.86 -9.31 30.52
N PHE A 195 31.89 -8.46 30.86
CA PHE A 195 30.97 -7.82 29.93
C PHE A 195 31.27 -6.32 29.77
N ALA A 196 30.92 -5.73 28.61
CA ALA A 196 30.72 -4.28 28.46
C ALA A 196 29.69 -3.80 29.51
N ASN A 197 30.01 -2.73 30.24
CA ASN A 197 29.72 -2.67 31.68
C ASN A 197 28.24 -2.65 32.11
N ASP A 198 27.29 -2.21 31.28
CA ASP A 198 25.92 -1.93 31.74
C ASP A 198 24.79 -2.75 31.07
N LEU A 199 25.09 -3.50 30.00
CA LEU A 199 24.11 -4.32 29.28
C LEU A 199 24.40 -5.83 29.43
N GLU A 200 23.36 -6.60 29.71
CA GLU A 200 23.34 -8.06 29.75
C GLU A 200 22.64 -8.62 28.52
N ILE A 201 23.28 -9.59 27.83
CA ILE A 201 22.66 -10.29 26.70
C ILE A 201 21.62 -11.28 27.22
N LEU A 202 20.40 -11.17 26.72
CA LEU A 202 19.32 -12.11 27.01
C LEU A 202 19.11 -13.13 25.88
N ALA A 203 19.36 -12.74 24.62
CA ALA A 203 19.15 -13.59 23.46
C ALA A 203 20.07 -13.26 22.27
N TRP A 204 20.29 -14.23 21.39
CA TRP A 204 21.11 -14.15 20.17
C TRP A 204 20.60 -15.07 19.05
N ASP A 205 21.06 -14.87 17.81
CA ASP A 205 20.78 -15.73 16.66
C ASP A 205 21.92 -16.73 16.38
N GLN A 206 21.75 -17.60 15.37
CA GLN A 206 22.74 -18.62 15.00
C GLN A 206 24.09 -18.07 14.52
N ASN A 207 24.15 -16.78 14.17
CA ASN A 207 25.34 -16.09 13.67
C ASN A 207 25.92 -15.14 14.74
N ASP A 208 25.57 -15.34 16.02
CA ASP A 208 26.02 -14.52 17.15
C ASP A 208 25.63 -13.03 17.03
N TRP A 209 24.54 -12.72 16.33
CA TRP A 209 23.89 -11.41 16.43
C TRP A 209 23.03 -11.35 17.69
N VAL A 210 23.15 -10.27 18.46
CA VAL A 210 22.37 -10.05 19.67
C VAL A 210 20.93 -9.76 19.29
N MET A 211 20.00 -10.50 19.90
CA MET A 211 18.57 -10.41 19.64
C MET A 211 17.81 -9.76 20.78
N ALA A 212 18.36 -9.79 22.00
CA ALA A 212 17.80 -9.07 23.12
C ALA A 212 18.85 -8.73 24.19
N VAL A 213 18.66 -7.58 24.84
CA VAL A 213 19.47 -7.14 25.98
C VAL A 213 18.60 -6.62 27.11
N LYS A 214 19.16 -6.59 28.31
CA LYS A 214 18.65 -5.89 29.47
C LYS A 214 19.72 -4.98 30.06
N HIS A 215 19.34 -3.80 30.50
CA HIS A 215 20.23 -2.95 31.28
C HIS A 215 20.32 -3.43 32.74
N ARG A 216 21.51 -3.39 33.33
CA ARG A 216 21.78 -3.92 34.68
C ARG A 216 21.19 -3.08 35.81
N LEU A 217 21.26 -1.75 35.66
CA LEU A 217 20.79 -0.78 36.66
C LEU A 217 19.37 -0.27 36.42
N PHE A 218 19.06 0.15 35.19
CA PHE A 218 17.76 0.69 34.81
C PHE A 218 16.80 -0.41 34.30
N PRO A 219 15.48 -0.23 34.42
CA PRO A 219 14.46 -1.17 33.93
C PRO A 219 14.31 -1.11 32.40
N PHE A 220 15.42 -1.24 31.68
CA PHE A 220 15.46 -1.15 30.22
C PHE A 220 15.67 -2.51 29.59
N HIS A 221 14.92 -2.76 28.54
CA HIS A 221 15.05 -3.94 27.69
C HIS A 221 15.14 -3.50 26.24
N GLY A 222 15.74 -4.32 25.40
CA GLY A 222 15.68 -4.12 23.98
C GLY A 222 15.57 -5.45 23.22
N LEU A 223 14.82 -5.43 22.12
CA LEU A 223 14.60 -6.54 21.19
C LEU A 223 15.01 -6.09 19.79
N GLN A 224 15.87 -6.85 19.10
CA GLN A 224 16.27 -6.54 17.72
C GLN A 224 15.20 -6.95 16.70
N PHE A 225 14.30 -7.86 17.07
CA PHE A 225 13.28 -8.43 16.20
C PHE A 225 11.90 -7.78 16.39
N HIS A 226 10.99 -8.09 15.47
CA HIS A 226 9.62 -7.58 15.40
C HIS A 226 8.62 -8.62 15.93
N PRO A 227 8.15 -8.50 17.18
CA PRO A 227 7.27 -9.49 17.81
C PRO A 227 5.88 -9.58 17.17
N GLU A 228 5.48 -8.57 16.40
CA GLU A 228 4.16 -8.39 15.78
C GLU A 228 4.02 -9.00 14.38
N SER A 229 5.14 -9.26 13.71
CA SER A 229 5.18 -9.73 12.32
C SER A 229 4.43 -11.05 12.14
N CYS A 230 3.83 -11.27 10.96
CA CYS A 230 3.00 -12.45 10.71
C CYS A 230 3.73 -13.80 10.89
N LYS A 231 5.07 -13.84 10.71
CA LYS A 231 5.88 -15.04 10.90
C LYS A 231 6.57 -15.14 12.27
N SER A 232 6.36 -14.16 13.15
CA SER A 232 6.77 -14.26 14.56
C SER A 232 5.81 -15.18 15.31
N ASN A 233 6.36 -16.14 16.06
CA ASN A 233 5.55 -17.16 16.72
C ASN A 233 4.95 -16.66 18.05
N PRO A 234 3.98 -17.39 18.65
CA PRO A 234 3.29 -16.94 19.87
C PRO A 234 4.21 -16.67 21.08
N GLU A 235 5.42 -17.26 21.12
CA GLU A 235 6.39 -17.01 22.19
C GLU A 235 6.85 -15.53 22.23
N CYS A 236 6.85 -14.83 21.10
CA CYS A 236 7.08 -13.38 21.08
C CYS A 236 6.04 -12.61 21.90
N ARG A 237 4.78 -13.05 21.90
CA ARG A 237 3.71 -12.42 22.70
C ARG A 237 3.92 -12.69 24.19
N TYR A 238 4.32 -13.92 24.53
CA TYR A 238 4.65 -14.30 25.90
C TYR A 238 5.80 -13.45 26.47
N ILE A 239 6.84 -13.17 25.67
CA ILE A 239 7.95 -12.29 26.07
C ILE A 239 7.45 -10.88 26.40
N LEU A 240 6.53 -10.32 25.60
CA LEU A 240 5.93 -9.00 25.88
C LEU A 240 5.07 -9.00 27.15
N GLU A 241 4.32 -10.06 27.41
CA GLU A 241 3.57 -10.22 28.66
C GLU A 241 4.50 -10.26 29.88
N LYS A 242 5.61 -10.99 29.77
CA LYS A 242 6.63 -11.05 30.83
C LYS A 242 7.30 -9.71 31.07
N TRP A 243 7.67 -9.01 30.00
CA TRP A 243 8.18 -7.65 30.10
C TRP A 243 7.18 -6.74 30.84
N TRP A 244 5.90 -6.76 30.46
CA TRP A 244 4.88 -5.94 31.11
C TRP A 244 4.70 -6.26 32.60
N GLN A 245 4.67 -7.56 32.95
CA GLN A 245 4.59 -7.99 34.35
C GLN A 245 5.78 -7.47 35.17
N ILE A 246 6.99 -7.54 34.61
CA ILE A 246 8.22 -7.02 35.25
C ILE A 246 8.15 -5.49 35.38
N SER A 247 7.67 -4.77 34.37
CA SER A 247 7.51 -3.31 34.40
C SER A 247 6.55 -2.84 35.49
N ILE A 248 5.37 -3.48 35.60
CA ILE A 248 4.40 -3.12 36.65
C ILE A 248 4.89 -3.48 38.06
N ALA A 249 5.57 -4.62 38.21
CA ALA A 249 6.20 -4.99 39.47
C ALA A 249 7.28 -3.97 39.86
N HIS A 250 8.10 -3.51 38.91
CA HIS A 250 9.09 -2.46 39.13
C HIS A 250 8.43 -1.16 39.60
N ASN A 251 7.40 -0.68 38.88
CA ASN A 251 6.67 0.54 39.22
C ASN A 251 6.11 0.50 40.65
N SER A 252 5.63 -0.68 41.08
CA SER A 252 5.11 -0.89 42.44
C SER A 252 6.22 -0.79 43.49
N ILE A 253 7.41 -1.32 43.21
CA ILE A 253 8.58 -1.27 44.12
C ILE A 253 9.08 0.15 44.27
N VAL A 254 9.19 0.91 43.17
CA VAL A 254 9.67 2.30 43.18
C VAL A 254 8.56 3.32 43.48
N SER A 255 7.36 2.84 43.87
CA SER A 255 6.22 3.67 44.25
C SER A 255 5.84 4.74 43.21
N ARG A 256 5.90 4.37 41.92
CA ARG A 256 5.47 5.26 40.83
C ARG A 256 3.94 5.43 40.86
N PRO A 257 3.42 6.66 40.67
CA PRO A 257 1.99 6.92 40.65
C PRO A 257 1.31 6.16 39.50
N SER A 258 0.11 5.65 39.73
CA SER A 258 -0.63 4.91 38.70
C SER A 258 -1.06 5.84 37.56
N SER A 259 -0.81 5.43 36.33
CA SER A 259 -1.25 6.14 35.11
C SER A 259 -2.76 6.42 35.06
N ARG A 260 -3.59 5.60 35.72
CA ARG A 260 -5.06 5.70 35.71
C ARG A 260 -5.59 7.07 36.19
N GLU A 261 -4.91 7.71 37.14
CA GLU A 261 -5.31 9.04 37.63
C GLU A 261 -4.89 10.17 36.68
N THR A 262 -3.88 9.93 35.84
CA THR A 262 -3.25 10.95 34.98
C THR A 262 -3.84 10.93 33.56
N MET A 263 -4.29 9.75 33.08
CA MET A 263 -4.99 9.58 31.80
C MET A 263 -6.29 10.39 31.71
N GLN A 264 -7.02 10.59 32.81
CA GLN A 264 -8.23 11.44 32.81
C GLN A 264 -7.94 12.90 32.41
N ARG A 265 -6.66 13.33 32.42
CA ARG A 265 -6.23 14.70 32.11
C ARG A 265 -5.51 14.87 30.77
N LEU A 266 -5.15 13.78 30.08
CA LEU A 266 -4.62 13.88 28.72
C LEU A 266 -5.82 13.92 27.77
N PRO A 267 -5.97 14.95 26.93
CA PRO A 267 -6.98 14.93 25.88
C PRO A 267 -6.72 13.70 25.03
N TYR A 268 -7.64 12.75 25.06
CA TYR A 268 -7.69 11.70 24.05
C TYR A 268 -7.93 12.42 22.73
N ALA A 269 -6.88 12.59 21.93
CA ALA A 269 -7.03 12.97 20.53
C ALA A 269 -7.37 11.66 19.80
N PRO A 270 -8.64 11.39 19.44
CA PRO A 270 -8.87 10.40 18.39
C PRO A 270 -7.98 10.82 17.21
N LEU A 271 -7.22 9.86 16.64
CA LEU A 271 -6.57 9.99 15.33
C LEU A 271 -7.46 10.86 14.46
N SER A 272 -7.01 12.10 14.22
CA SER A 272 -7.83 13.24 13.83
C SER A 272 -9.08 12.84 13.06
N THR A 273 -10.18 12.60 13.79
CA THR A 273 -11.46 13.01 13.27
C THR A 273 -11.36 14.52 13.31
N ASN A 274 -10.77 15.11 12.26
CA ASN A 274 -11.13 16.46 11.83
C ASN A 274 -12.60 16.40 11.37
N SER A 275 -13.49 15.94 12.25
CA SER A 275 -14.90 16.20 12.24
C SER A 275 -15.07 17.63 12.70
N ASN A 276 -14.50 18.58 11.95
CA ASN A 276 -15.20 19.82 11.73
C ASN A 276 -16.40 19.48 10.83
N SER A 277 -17.35 18.70 11.35
CA SER A 277 -18.61 18.37 10.67
C SER A 277 -19.40 19.66 10.37
N GLU A 278 -19.10 20.75 11.08
CA GLU A 278 -19.60 22.09 10.77
C GLU A 278 -18.97 22.73 9.52
N SER A 279 -17.70 22.42 9.18
CA SER A 279 -17.07 22.95 7.96
C SER A 279 -17.46 22.14 6.72
N SER A 280 -17.60 20.81 6.82
CA SER A 280 -17.96 19.96 5.67
C SER A 280 -19.38 20.24 5.16
N ASN A 281 -20.35 20.45 6.05
CA ASN A 281 -21.72 20.83 5.68
C ASN A 281 -21.82 22.23 5.04
N ARG A 282 -20.82 23.10 5.26
CA ARG A 282 -20.74 24.43 4.64
C ARG A 282 -19.88 24.45 3.37
N CYS A 283 -19.21 23.35 3.03
CA CYS A 283 -18.33 23.24 1.88
C CYS A 283 -19.06 23.61 0.56
N PRO A 284 -18.56 24.60 -0.20
CA PRO A 284 -19.15 24.98 -1.49
C PRO A 284 -19.20 23.84 -2.51
N LEU A 285 -18.21 22.94 -2.47
CA LEU A 285 -18.16 21.76 -3.33
C LEU A 285 -19.34 20.83 -3.02
N LEU A 286 -19.59 20.49 -1.75
CA LEU A 286 -20.71 19.63 -1.35
C LEU A 286 -22.05 20.17 -1.86
N LYS A 287 -22.28 21.48 -1.73
CA LYS A 287 -23.48 22.15 -2.25
C LYS A 287 -23.59 22.01 -3.77
N LYS A 288 -22.48 22.19 -4.49
CA LYS A 288 -22.45 22.07 -5.95
C LYS A 288 -22.71 20.64 -6.41
N LEU A 289 -22.08 19.64 -5.80
CA LEU A 289 -22.32 18.22 -6.10
C LEU A 289 -23.78 17.86 -5.83
N SER A 290 -24.33 18.28 -4.69
CA SER A 290 -25.74 18.08 -4.32
C SER A 290 -26.69 18.74 -5.32
N GLN A 291 -26.35 19.92 -5.83
CA GLN A 291 -27.12 20.62 -6.85
C GLN A 291 -27.13 19.86 -8.19
N LEU A 292 -25.99 19.30 -8.60
CA LEU A 292 -25.86 18.58 -9.86
C LEU A 292 -26.55 17.21 -9.80
N ALA A 293 -26.46 16.51 -8.66
CA ALA A 293 -27.12 15.22 -8.42
C ALA A 293 -28.56 15.36 -7.88
N LYS A 294 -29.29 16.42 -8.24
CA LYS A 294 -30.69 16.63 -7.80
C LYS A 294 -31.66 15.57 -8.35
N SER A 295 -31.37 15.03 -9.53
CA SER A 295 -32.15 13.97 -10.16
C SER A 295 -32.02 12.63 -9.43
N SER A 296 -30.93 12.42 -8.69
CA SER A 296 -30.70 11.18 -7.93
C SER A 296 -31.67 11.11 -6.74
N GLY A 297 -32.48 10.05 -6.71
CA GLY A 297 -33.43 9.74 -5.64
C GLY A 297 -32.85 8.77 -4.61
N ASN A 298 -33.72 8.33 -3.70
CA ASN A 298 -33.44 7.33 -2.67
C ASN A 298 -33.98 5.93 -3.02
N HIS A 299 -34.52 5.74 -4.22
CA HIS A 299 -35.00 4.47 -4.75
C HIS A 299 -34.22 4.10 -6.00
N VAL A 300 -34.06 2.80 -6.23
CA VAL A 300 -33.37 2.26 -7.40
C VAL A 300 -34.40 1.69 -8.38
N THR A 301 -34.46 2.24 -9.58
CA THR A 301 -35.20 1.60 -10.67
C THR A 301 -34.29 0.55 -11.30
N CYS A 302 -34.64 -0.73 -11.19
CA CYS A 302 -33.81 -1.82 -11.70
C CYS A 302 -34.65 -2.89 -12.42
N THR A 303 -34.18 -3.33 -13.58
CA THR A 303 -34.70 -4.50 -14.28
C THR A 303 -33.58 -5.51 -14.46
N THR A 304 -33.83 -6.74 -14.05
CA THR A 304 -32.91 -7.87 -14.24
C THR A 304 -33.30 -8.65 -15.49
N ILE A 305 -32.34 -8.84 -16.40
CA ILE A 305 -32.53 -9.69 -17.59
C ILE A 305 -31.47 -10.78 -17.63
N SER A 306 -31.82 -11.92 -18.25
CA SER A 306 -30.85 -12.98 -18.55
C SER A 306 -30.31 -12.74 -19.95
N LEU A 307 -28.99 -12.64 -20.09
CA LEU A 307 -28.33 -12.47 -21.38
C LEU A 307 -27.54 -13.74 -21.70
N ALA A 308 -27.86 -14.36 -22.85
CA ALA A 308 -27.06 -15.45 -23.39
C ALA A 308 -25.67 -14.95 -23.86
N GLY A 309 -25.62 -13.73 -24.42
CA GLY A 309 -24.43 -13.04 -24.93
C GLY A 309 -23.40 -12.63 -23.87
N LYS A 310 -22.18 -12.29 -24.28
CA LYS A 310 -21.04 -11.98 -23.39
C LYS A 310 -21.12 -10.54 -22.87
N ALA A 311 -20.36 -10.24 -21.82
CA ALA A 311 -20.20 -8.89 -21.30
C ALA A 311 -19.77 -7.88 -22.39
N ASP A 312 -19.06 -8.37 -23.41
CA ASP A 312 -18.61 -7.65 -24.61
C ASP A 312 -19.72 -6.87 -25.33
N ASP A 313 -20.96 -7.39 -25.36
CA ASP A 313 -22.08 -6.71 -26.01
C ASP A 313 -22.47 -5.43 -25.25
N ILE A 314 -22.46 -5.50 -23.92
CA ILE A 314 -22.73 -4.35 -23.04
C ILE A 314 -21.58 -3.34 -23.14
N ALA A 315 -20.34 -3.82 -23.18
CA ALA A 315 -19.15 -2.98 -23.32
C ALA A 315 -19.15 -2.21 -24.65
N SER A 316 -19.45 -2.90 -25.76
CA SER A 316 -19.57 -2.28 -27.09
C SER A 316 -20.68 -1.23 -27.11
N LEU A 317 -21.87 -1.55 -26.56
CA LEU A 317 -22.97 -0.61 -26.44
C LEU A 317 -22.61 0.61 -25.58
N CYS A 318 -21.93 0.41 -24.46
CA CYS A 318 -21.45 1.48 -23.57
C CYS A 318 -20.49 2.43 -24.31
N HIS A 319 -19.56 1.89 -25.11
CA HIS A 319 -18.65 2.69 -25.93
C HIS A 319 -19.39 3.46 -27.04
N GLU A 320 -20.26 2.79 -27.80
CA GLU A 320 -21.00 3.37 -28.92
C GLU A 320 -21.96 4.49 -28.51
N MET A 321 -22.55 4.39 -27.31
CA MET A 321 -23.47 5.40 -26.80
C MET A 321 -22.79 6.68 -26.30
N SER A 322 -21.45 6.70 -26.20
CA SER A 322 -20.70 7.87 -25.77
C SER A 322 -19.52 8.16 -26.73
N PRO A 323 -19.75 8.45 -28.03
CA PRO A 323 -18.66 8.54 -29.01
C PRO A 323 -17.60 9.57 -28.65
N SER A 324 -17.99 10.75 -28.19
CA SER A 324 -17.10 11.84 -27.77
C SER A 324 -17.20 12.19 -26.29
N GLY A 325 -17.99 11.44 -25.52
CA GLY A 325 -18.24 11.68 -24.11
C GLY A 325 -17.36 10.83 -23.19
N PRO A 326 -17.60 10.94 -21.86
CA PRO A 326 -16.93 10.10 -20.90
C PRO A 326 -17.38 8.64 -21.05
N VAL A 327 -16.45 7.72 -20.85
CA VAL A 327 -16.69 6.28 -20.84
C VAL A 327 -16.00 5.71 -19.61
N VAL A 328 -16.73 4.96 -18.79
CA VAL A 328 -16.14 4.27 -17.63
C VAL A 328 -16.68 2.86 -17.59
N MET A 329 -15.77 1.91 -17.74
CA MET A 329 -16.03 0.47 -17.64
C MET A 329 -15.08 -0.12 -16.62
N LEU A 330 -15.63 -0.82 -15.64
CA LEU A 330 -14.88 -1.61 -14.66
C LEU A 330 -15.24 -3.07 -14.91
N GLU A 331 -14.34 -3.82 -15.51
CA GLU A 331 -14.64 -5.14 -16.04
C GLU A 331 -13.85 -6.22 -15.33
N SER A 332 -14.47 -7.39 -15.21
CA SER A 332 -13.71 -8.59 -15.02
C SER A 332 -13.59 -9.34 -16.34
N THR A 333 -12.44 -9.29 -16.99
CA THR A 333 -12.27 -10.05 -18.24
C THR A 333 -12.02 -11.54 -17.96
N LYS A 334 -11.69 -11.90 -16.71
CA LYS A 334 -11.64 -13.29 -16.22
C LYS A 334 -11.65 -13.39 -14.69
N ARG A 335 -12.26 -14.44 -14.14
CA ARG A 335 -12.25 -14.87 -12.72
C ARG A 335 -12.91 -13.93 -11.70
N GLY A 336 -13.14 -12.67 -12.01
CA GLY A 336 -14.06 -11.84 -11.22
C GLY A 336 -15.50 -12.08 -11.64
N ARG A 337 -16.41 -11.78 -10.71
CA ARG A 337 -17.83 -12.10 -10.87
C ARG A 337 -18.61 -11.02 -11.62
N TYR A 338 -18.24 -9.76 -11.48
CA TYR A 338 -19.03 -8.64 -11.95
C TYR A 338 -18.26 -7.74 -12.90
N SER A 339 -18.94 -7.26 -13.94
CA SER A 339 -18.52 -6.13 -14.78
C SER A 339 -19.54 -5.00 -14.65
N MET A 340 -19.09 -3.75 -14.68
CA MET A 340 -19.91 -2.56 -14.44
C MET A 340 -19.66 -1.51 -15.53
N TYR A 341 -20.76 -1.02 -16.10
CA TYR A 341 -20.73 -0.10 -17.23
C TYR A 341 -21.53 1.15 -16.91
N ALA A 342 -20.91 2.32 -17.01
CA ALA A 342 -21.58 3.61 -16.83
C ALA A 342 -22.26 4.06 -18.12
N PHE A 343 -23.47 4.61 -18.03
CA PHE A 343 -24.20 5.19 -19.16
C PHE A 343 -24.49 6.68 -18.90
N PRO A 344 -23.46 7.54 -18.88
CA PRO A 344 -23.63 8.97 -18.64
C PRO A 344 -24.36 9.65 -19.80
N ASP A 345 -25.08 10.72 -19.49
CA ASP A 345 -25.64 11.65 -20.46
C ASP A 345 -25.23 13.10 -20.12
N SER A 346 -25.89 14.07 -20.74
CA SER A 346 -25.57 15.49 -20.57
C SER A 346 -25.83 16.03 -19.15
N SER A 347 -26.54 15.30 -18.29
CA SER A 347 -26.80 15.70 -16.91
C SER A 347 -25.73 15.22 -15.92
N ASN A 348 -24.93 14.21 -16.28
CA ASN A 348 -23.85 13.72 -15.44
C ASN A 348 -22.72 14.76 -15.34
N PHE A 349 -22.06 14.74 -14.19
CA PHE A 349 -20.89 15.57 -13.93
C PHE A 349 -19.68 14.70 -13.60
N HIS A 350 -18.53 15.28 -13.89
CA HIS A 350 -17.22 14.70 -13.68
C HIS A 350 -16.39 15.67 -12.83
N MET A 351 -15.68 15.14 -11.86
CA MET A 351 -14.84 15.89 -10.94
C MET A 351 -13.37 15.57 -11.19
N GLU A 352 -12.55 16.60 -11.29
CA GLU A 352 -11.09 16.51 -11.25
C GLU A 352 -10.55 17.26 -10.05
N TYR A 353 -9.47 16.74 -9.46
CA TYR A 353 -8.69 17.41 -8.43
C TYR A 353 -7.21 17.34 -8.80
N ALA A 354 -6.51 18.46 -8.73
CA ALA A 354 -5.06 18.54 -8.89
C ALA A 354 -4.54 19.81 -8.20
N ARG A 355 -3.40 19.75 -7.50
CA ARG A 355 -2.77 20.93 -6.86
C ARG A 355 -3.73 21.81 -6.07
N GLU A 356 -4.47 21.21 -5.14
CA GLU A 356 -5.46 21.92 -4.32
C GLU A 356 -6.56 22.62 -5.12
N GLN A 357 -6.79 22.23 -6.38
CA GLN A 357 -7.84 22.75 -7.23
C GLN A 357 -8.79 21.65 -7.62
N CYS A 358 -10.04 21.77 -7.19
CA CYS A 358 -11.14 20.91 -7.60
C CYS A 358 -11.92 21.59 -8.73
N SER A 359 -12.03 20.93 -9.89
CA SER A 359 -12.81 21.38 -11.03
C SER A 359 -13.96 20.41 -11.31
N ILE A 360 -15.15 20.94 -11.63
CA ILE A 360 -16.31 20.13 -12.01
C ILE A 360 -16.65 20.41 -13.47
N PHE A 361 -16.87 19.35 -14.23
CA PHE A 361 -17.19 19.37 -15.65
C PHE A 361 -18.56 18.76 -15.91
N GLN A 362 -19.28 19.32 -16.89
CA GLN A 362 -20.54 18.80 -17.39
C GLN A 362 -20.61 19.08 -18.90
N VAL A 363 -20.93 18.06 -19.71
CA VAL A 363 -20.88 18.14 -21.19
C VAL A 363 -19.53 18.68 -21.72
N GLY A 364 -18.42 18.27 -21.09
CA GLY A 364 -17.06 18.71 -21.45
C GLY A 364 -16.72 20.15 -21.09
N CYS A 365 -17.64 20.92 -20.48
CA CYS A 365 -17.39 22.29 -20.04
C CYS A 365 -17.16 22.34 -18.53
N ARG A 366 -16.17 23.13 -18.08
CA ARG A 366 -15.94 23.37 -16.65
C ARG A 366 -17.04 24.28 -16.09
N VAL A 367 -17.85 23.77 -15.17
CA VAL A 367 -19.00 24.46 -14.57
C VAL A 367 -18.73 25.01 -13.17
N ALA A 368 -17.66 24.55 -12.51
CA ALA A 368 -17.22 25.09 -11.22
C ALA A 368 -15.72 24.82 -11.01
N ARG A 369 -15.11 25.64 -10.15
CA ARG A 369 -13.73 25.49 -9.68
C ARG A 369 -13.65 25.96 -8.22
N PHE A 370 -12.96 25.19 -7.40
CA PHE A 370 -12.75 25.46 -5.99
C PHE A 370 -11.27 25.26 -5.65
N HIS A 371 -10.75 26.03 -4.71
CA HIS A 371 -9.44 25.81 -4.11
C HIS A 371 -9.66 25.17 -2.75
N LEU A 372 -9.24 23.92 -2.59
CA LEU A 372 -9.55 23.06 -1.45
C LEU A 372 -8.38 22.15 -1.14
N ASP A 373 -8.10 21.99 0.15
CA ASP A 373 -7.14 21.00 0.63
C ASP A 373 -7.65 19.59 0.35
N ARG A 374 -6.70 18.67 0.23
CA ARG A 374 -6.93 17.25 -0.04
C ARG A 374 -7.93 16.61 0.93
N GLU A 375 -7.78 16.91 2.22
CA GLU A 375 -8.60 16.36 3.30
C GLU A 375 -10.05 16.82 3.17
N ILE A 376 -10.27 18.09 2.79
CA ILE A 376 -11.61 18.65 2.57
C ILE A 376 -12.28 17.98 1.37
N VAL A 377 -11.51 17.68 0.31
CA VAL A 377 -12.03 16.94 -0.85
C VAL A 377 -12.48 15.54 -0.47
N MET A 378 -11.66 14.79 0.27
CA MET A 378 -12.02 13.43 0.73
C MET A 378 -13.24 13.44 1.66
N GLN A 379 -13.29 14.37 2.62
CA GLN A 379 -14.45 14.55 3.50
C GLN A 379 -15.71 14.95 2.71
N THR A 380 -15.55 15.73 1.64
CA THR A 380 -16.69 16.12 0.78
C THR A 380 -17.21 14.93 -0.03
N LEU A 381 -16.32 14.09 -0.58
CA LEU A 381 -16.70 12.85 -1.27
C LEU A 381 -17.42 11.89 -0.32
N GLU A 382 -16.93 11.76 0.92
CA GLU A 382 -17.56 10.98 1.99
C GLU A 382 -18.97 11.49 2.30
N ALA A 383 -19.10 12.76 2.69
CA ALA A 383 -20.37 13.36 3.07
C ALA A 383 -21.39 13.31 1.92
N PHE A 384 -20.94 13.60 0.69
CA PHE A 384 -21.80 13.54 -0.49
C PHE A 384 -22.28 12.12 -0.77
N THR A 385 -21.40 11.12 -0.74
CA THR A 385 -21.77 9.72 -0.99
C THR A 385 -22.76 9.22 0.07
N CYS A 386 -22.52 9.53 1.35
CA CYS A 386 -23.45 9.21 2.43
C CYS A 386 -24.83 9.87 2.24
N SER A 387 -24.88 11.10 1.71
CA SER A 387 -26.13 11.81 1.46
C SER A 387 -26.99 11.21 0.33
N LYS A 388 -26.45 10.26 -0.45
CA LYS A 388 -27.08 9.66 -1.64
C LYS A 388 -27.48 8.20 -1.46
N GLN A 389 -27.54 7.72 -0.23
CA GLN A 389 -27.97 6.37 0.09
C GLN A 389 -29.36 6.04 -0.45
N THR A 390 -29.52 4.79 -0.89
CA THR A 390 -30.79 4.25 -1.37
C THR A 390 -31.39 3.28 -0.35
N LYS A 391 -32.72 3.20 -0.32
CA LYS A 391 -33.47 2.38 0.64
C LYS A 391 -33.69 0.93 0.19
N ASP A 392 -33.46 0.65 -1.10
CA ASP A 392 -33.79 -0.63 -1.70
C ASP A 392 -32.63 -1.64 -1.55
N ASP A 393 -32.86 -2.73 -0.82
CA ASP A 393 -31.85 -3.75 -0.52
C ASP A 393 -32.09 -5.10 -1.23
N GLU A 394 -33.05 -5.16 -2.16
CA GLU A 394 -33.55 -6.44 -2.68
C GLU A 394 -32.53 -7.26 -3.49
N HIS A 395 -31.37 -6.68 -3.87
CA HIS A 395 -30.36 -7.43 -4.65
C HIS A 395 -28.95 -7.20 -4.14
N SER A 396 -28.23 -8.30 -3.91
CA SER A 396 -26.83 -8.38 -3.44
C SER A 396 -25.81 -8.05 -4.53
N ILE A 397 -26.03 -6.97 -5.30
CA ILE A 397 -25.10 -6.55 -6.34
C ILE A 397 -24.08 -5.53 -5.79
N PRO A 398 -22.85 -5.52 -6.34
CA PRO A 398 -21.75 -4.76 -5.75
C PRO A 398 -21.86 -3.23 -5.91
N PHE A 399 -22.60 -2.74 -6.92
CA PHE A 399 -22.72 -1.32 -7.26
C PHE A 399 -24.16 -0.99 -7.68
N ARG A 400 -24.69 0.14 -7.20
CA ARG A 400 -25.99 0.73 -7.57
C ARG A 400 -25.84 2.05 -8.32
N GLY A 401 -24.88 2.83 -7.90
CA GLY A 401 -24.57 4.17 -8.38
C GLY A 401 -23.55 4.80 -7.45
N GLY A 402 -22.94 5.90 -7.86
CA GLY A 402 -21.87 6.53 -7.07
C GLY A 402 -20.77 7.06 -7.96
N PHE A 403 -19.55 7.16 -7.42
CA PHE A 403 -18.40 7.59 -8.20
C PHE A 403 -17.63 6.41 -8.78
N MET A 404 -17.21 6.56 -10.04
CA MET A 404 -16.24 5.67 -10.69
C MET A 404 -15.11 6.50 -11.29
N GLY A 405 -13.87 6.01 -11.21
CA GLY A 405 -12.73 6.70 -11.82
C GLY A 405 -11.39 6.27 -11.20
N PHE A 406 -10.45 7.21 -11.07
CA PHE A 406 -9.11 6.93 -10.56
C PHE A 406 -8.58 7.98 -9.58
N LEU A 407 -7.60 7.57 -8.78
CA LEU A 407 -6.75 8.38 -7.93
C LEU A 407 -5.29 8.11 -8.29
N SER A 408 -4.46 9.14 -8.44
CA SER A 408 -3.05 9.04 -8.84
C SER A 408 -2.18 8.48 -7.71
N TYR A 409 -0.94 8.09 -8.05
CA TYR A 409 0.09 7.76 -7.06
C TYR A 409 0.42 8.99 -6.19
N GLU A 410 0.56 10.17 -6.80
CA GLU A 410 0.93 11.41 -6.13
C GLU A 410 -0.14 11.93 -5.16
N PHE A 411 -1.41 11.62 -5.42
CA PHE A 411 -2.50 11.86 -4.47
C PHE A 411 -2.26 11.15 -3.13
N GLY A 412 -1.70 9.94 -3.20
CA GLY A 412 -1.32 9.14 -2.04
C GLY A 412 -0.07 9.68 -1.36
N THR A 413 1.00 9.94 -2.11
CA THR A 413 2.28 10.39 -1.52
C THR A 413 2.17 11.74 -0.81
N THR A 414 1.28 12.63 -1.26
CA THR A 414 0.99 13.90 -0.58
C THR A 414 0.55 13.68 0.88
N SER A 415 -0.15 12.59 1.19
CA SER A 415 -0.58 12.28 2.56
C SER A 415 0.56 11.85 3.50
N LEU A 416 1.72 11.49 2.95
CA LEU A 416 2.88 11.01 3.70
C LEU A 416 3.74 12.16 4.26
N ASN A 417 3.48 13.42 3.86
CA ASN A 417 4.26 14.60 4.24
C ASN A 417 5.77 14.37 4.02
N MET A 418 6.13 13.92 2.80
CA MET A 418 7.51 13.63 2.41
C MET A 418 8.37 14.90 2.46
N ASP A 419 9.61 14.76 2.92
CA ASP A 419 10.60 15.86 2.91
C ASP A 419 11.36 15.89 1.57
N VAL A 420 10.62 16.18 0.49
CA VAL A 420 11.21 16.31 -0.86
C VAL A 420 10.81 17.64 -1.51
N PRO A 421 11.72 18.31 -2.24
CA PRO A 421 11.36 19.50 -2.98
C PRO A 421 10.28 19.18 -4.01
N LEU A 422 9.19 19.95 -4.03
CA LEU A 422 8.25 19.91 -5.14
C LEU A 422 9.01 20.19 -6.44
N GLN A 423 8.88 19.32 -7.44
CA GLN A 423 9.44 19.58 -8.76
C GLN A 423 8.83 20.88 -9.30
N GLN A 424 9.63 21.95 -9.33
CA GLN A 424 9.20 23.26 -9.83
C GLN A 424 9.22 23.24 -11.37
N GLY A 425 8.13 23.70 -12.01
CA GLY A 425 8.21 24.23 -13.38
C GLY A 425 7.24 23.70 -14.44
N SER A 426 6.51 22.61 -14.22
CA SER A 426 5.48 22.13 -15.16
C SER A 426 4.11 22.02 -14.47
N GLU A 427 2.99 22.25 -15.16
CA GLU A 427 1.68 21.77 -14.66
C GLU A 427 1.70 20.24 -14.62
N PRO A 428 1.07 19.56 -13.63
CA PRO A 428 1.01 18.11 -13.64
C PRO A 428 0.23 17.73 -14.88
N SER A 429 0.78 16.81 -15.68
CA SER A 429 0.10 16.42 -16.90
C SER A 429 -1.20 15.67 -16.59
N THR A 430 -1.28 14.99 -15.44
CA THR A 430 -2.47 14.23 -15.03
C THR A 430 -3.09 14.77 -13.75
N PRO A 431 -4.44 14.80 -13.63
CA PRO A 431 -5.09 15.13 -12.36
C PRO A 431 -4.85 14.03 -11.30
N ASP A 432 -4.86 14.44 -10.04
CA ASP A 432 -4.69 13.56 -8.88
C ASP A 432 -5.93 12.71 -8.60
N ILE A 433 -7.12 13.25 -8.86
CA ILE A 433 -8.39 12.53 -8.82
C ILE A 433 -9.15 12.83 -10.10
N SER A 434 -9.80 11.82 -10.67
CA SER A 434 -10.75 11.97 -11.77
C SER A 434 -11.92 11.01 -11.58
N LEU A 435 -13.10 11.53 -11.21
CA LEU A 435 -14.28 10.73 -10.82
C LEU A 435 -15.54 11.17 -11.56
N LEU A 436 -16.21 10.22 -12.21
CA LEU A 436 -17.52 10.40 -12.84
C LEU A 436 -18.62 10.04 -11.84
N TRP A 437 -19.63 10.90 -11.68
CA TRP A 437 -20.86 10.52 -10.98
C TRP A 437 -21.74 9.68 -11.90
N VAL A 438 -21.95 8.42 -11.53
CA VAL A 438 -22.69 7.41 -12.29
C VAL A 438 -24.02 7.15 -11.60
N ASP A 439 -25.09 7.61 -12.25
CA ASP A 439 -26.47 7.43 -11.78
C ASP A 439 -27.31 6.49 -12.66
N ARG A 440 -26.77 6.09 -13.81
CA ARG A 440 -27.29 5.03 -14.71
C ARG A 440 -26.17 4.05 -15.00
N SER A 441 -26.43 2.77 -14.77
CA SER A 441 -25.43 1.72 -14.96
C SER A 441 -26.04 0.40 -15.38
N ILE A 442 -25.18 -0.46 -15.92
CA ILE A 442 -25.48 -1.87 -16.12
C ILE A 442 -24.43 -2.69 -15.39
N VAL A 443 -24.86 -3.54 -14.47
CA VAL A 443 -23.99 -4.49 -13.77
C VAL A 443 -24.24 -5.88 -14.34
N PHE A 444 -23.20 -6.57 -14.78
CA PHE A 444 -23.29 -7.91 -15.34
C PHE A 444 -22.67 -8.93 -14.39
N ASP A 445 -23.48 -9.86 -13.88
CA ASP A 445 -23.02 -11.01 -13.11
C ASP A 445 -22.67 -12.16 -14.07
N GLN A 446 -21.37 -12.43 -14.20
CA GLN A 446 -20.86 -13.47 -15.07
C GLN A 446 -21.20 -14.88 -14.59
N ALA A 447 -21.33 -15.07 -13.27
CA ALA A 447 -21.64 -16.37 -12.69
C ALA A 447 -23.09 -16.76 -12.95
N THR A 448 -24.02 -15.80 -12.83
CA THR A 448 -25.45 -16.07 -13.08
C THR A 448 -25.93 -15.71 -14.49
N ARG A 449 -25.09 -15.08 -15.32
CA ARG A 449 -25.42 -14.55 -16.66
C ARG A 449 -26.60 -13.56 -16.64
N LYS A 450 -26.66 -12.75 -15.58
CA LYS A 450 -27.71 -11.75 -15.38
C LYS A 450 -27.14 -10.35 -15.56
N ALA A 451 -27.85 -9.52 -16.32
CA ALA A 451 -27.60 -8.08 -16.39
C ALA A 451 -28.64 -7.33 -15.56
N TYR A 452 -28.16 -6.44 -14.71
CA TYR A 452 -28.93 -5.54 -13.87
C TYR A 452 -28.86 -4.16 -14.52
N VAL A 453 -29.90 -3.80 -15.27
CA VAL A 453 -30.05 -2.47 -15.85
C VAL A 453 -30.68 -1.57 -14.79
N GLN A 454 -29.98 -0.53 -14.37
CA GLN A 454 -30.38 0.22 -13.18
C GLN A 454 -30.14 1.72 -13.26
N SER A 455 -30.98 2.47 -12.55
CA SER A 455 -30.87 3.91 -12.38
C SER A 455 -31.22 4.31 -10.95
N ILE A 456 -30.42 5.22 -10.37
CA ILE A 456 -30.71 5.88 -9.09
C ILE A 456 -31.40 7.24 -9.30
N ARG A 457 -31.79 7.59 -10.53
CA ARG A 457 -32.58 8.79 -10.82
C ARG A 457 -34.05 8.58 -10.45
N GLN A 458 -34.72 9.66 -10.04
CA GLN A 458 -36.16 9.67 -9.81
C GLN A 458 -36.91 9.36 -11.11
N ASP A 459 -37.86 8.41 -11.06
CA ASP A 459 -38.79 8.04 -12.13
C ASP A 459 -38.17 7.66 -13.49
N ASP A 460 -36.96 7.08 -13.48
CA ASP A 460 -36.17 6.82 -14.70
C ASP A 460 -36.46 5.47 -15.37
N ARG A 461 -37.69 4.98 -15.21
CA ARG A 461 -38.15 3.68 -15.72
C ARG A 461 -38.09 3.59 -17.23
N PHE A 462 -38.36 4.69 -17.94
CA PHE A 462 -38.31 4.73 -19.39
C PHE A 462 -36.92 4.38 -19.93
N TRP A 463 -35.86 4.96 -19.36
CA TRP A 463 -34.49 4.65 -19.77
C TRP A 463 -34.14 3.17 -19.51
N VAL A 464 -34.53 2.64 -18.35
CA VAL A 464 -34.30 1.23 -18.01
C VAL A 464 -35.00 0.30 -19.01
N GLU A 465 -36.26 0.57 -19.34
CA GLU A 465 -37.03 -0.21 -20.32
C GLU A 465 -36.44 -0.11 -21.73
N GLU A 466 -36.07 1.09 -22.18
CA GLU A 466 -35.40 1.31 -23.48
C GLU A 466 -34.08 0.53 -23.57
N MET A 467 -33.27 0.57 -22.51
CA MET A 467 -31.98 -0.10 -22.46
C MET A 467 -32.12 -1.61 -22.44
N VAL A 468 -33.12 -2.14 -21.73
CA VAL A 468 -33.47 -3.56 -21.79
C VAL A 468 -33.84 -3.98 -23.21
N GLN A 469 -34.67 -3.19 -23.91
CA GLN A 469 -35.03 -3.51 -25.30
C GLN A 469 -33.82 -3.50 -26.24
N LYS A 470 -32.92 -2.52 -26.10
CA LYS A 470 -31.65 -2.47 -26.85
C LYS A 470 -30.80 -3.71 -26.61
N LEU A 471 -30.57 -4.08 -25.36
CA LEU A 471 -29.79 -5.28 -25.01
C LEU A 471 -30.44 -6.56 -25.55
N MET A 472 -31.76 -6.70 -25.42
CA MET A 472 -32.47 -7.86 -25.96
C MET A 472 -32.37 -7.93 -27.49
N SER A 473 -32.47 -6.78 -28.18
CA SER A 473 -32.32 -6.73 -29.64
C SER A 473 -30.92 -7.12 -30.11
N ILE A 474 -29.87 -6.69 -29.39
CA ILE A 474 -28.48 -7.07 -29.67
C ILE A 474 -28.30 -8.57 -29.47
N SER A 475 -28.82 -9.13 -28.37
CA SER A 475 -28.71 -10.56 -28.06
C SER A 475 -29.44 -11.47 -29.07
N GLN A 476 -30.47 -10.96 -29.77
CA GLN A 476 -31.22 -11.70 -30.77
C GLN A 476 -30.57 -11.68 -32.17
N LEU A 477 -29.60 -10.79 -32.40
CA LEU A 477 -28.88 -10.67 -33.67
C LEU A 477 -27.75 -11.71 -33.82
N ASP A 478 -27.75 -12.78 -33.01
CA ASP A 478 -26.84 -13.93 -33.06
C ASP A 478 -26.74 -14.47 -34.50
N GLY A 479 -25.68 -14.05 -35.21
CA GLY A 479 -25.51 -14.35 -36.63
C GLY A 479 -24.70 -13.37 -37.47
N ARG A 480 -24.16 -12.27 -36.91
CA ARG A 480 -23.20 -11.45 -37.68
C ARG A 480 -21.79 -12.04 -37.63
N SER A 481 -21.54 -12.85 -38.64
CA SER A 481 -20.29 -13.04 -39.41
C SER A 481 -19.08 -12.26 -38.91
N ALA A 482 -17.95 -12.97 -38.78
CA ALA A 482 -16.60 -12.40 -38.65
C ALA A 482 -16.46 -11.15 -39.52
N THR A 483 -16.31 -9.98 -38.90
CA THR A 483 -15.98 -8.74 -39.58
C THR A 483 -14.48 -8.75 -39.91
N PRO A 484 -14.05 -8.69 -41.18
CA PRO A 484 -12.65 -8.48 -41.53
C PRO A 484 -12.19 -7.01 -41.37
N SER A 485 -12.75 -6.26 -40.42
CA SER A 485 -12.67 -4.78 -40.38
C SER A 485 -11.89 -4.22 -39.18
N GLU A 486 -12.12 -4.70 -37.95
CA GLU A 486 -11.48 -4.09 -36.76
C GLU A 486 -9.99 -4.43 -36.63
N ASP A 487 -9.62 -5.70 -36.81
CA ASP A 487 -8.22 -6.13 -36.68
C ASP A 487 -7.36 -5.53 -37.81
N THR A 488 -7.91 -5.40 -39.03
CA THR A 488 -7.23 -4.71 -40.14
C THR A 488 -7.05 -3.24 -39.83
N ARG A 489 -8.10 -2.54 -39.35
CA ARG A 489 -8.02 -1.13 -38.96
C ARG A 489 -7.01 -0.91 -37.84
N LEU A 490 -7.03 -1.75 -36.80
CA LEU A 490 -6.09 -1.68 -35.70
C LEU A 490 -4.66 -1.91 -36.21
N ARG A 491 -4.48 -2.87 -37.12
CA ARG A 491 -3.17 -3.12 -37.73
C ARG A 491 -2.65 -1.93 -38.53
N ASP A 492 -3.48 -1.34 -39.38
CA ASP A 492 -3.13 -0.13 -40.14
C ASP A 492 -2.85 1.08 -39.23
N HIS A 493 -3.40 1.11 -38.02
CA HIS A 493 -3.15 2.17 -37.05
C HIS A 493 -1.83 1.98 -36.31
N LEU A 494 -1.58 0.76 -35.83
CA LEU A 494 -0.38 0.41 -35.09
C LEU A 494 0.85 0.29 -35.98
N SER A 495 0.70 0.20 -37.32
CA SER A 495 1.84 0.27 -38.26
C SER A 495 2.60 1.61 -38.22
N PHE A 496 1.98 2.65 -37.67
CA PHE A 496 2.61 3.96 -37.43
C PHE A 496 3.08 4.14 -35.99
N ALA A 497 2.99 3.10 -35.14
CA ALA A 497 3.37 3.20 -33.75
C ALA A 497 4.89 3.26 -33.60
N THR A 498 5.39 4.21 -32.80
CA THR A 498 6.80 4.28 -32.41
C THR A 498 6.95 4.04 -30.92
N PHE A 499 8.03 3.37 -30.54
CA PHE A 499 8.26 2.91 -29.18
C PHE A 499 9.55 3.52 -28.64
N THR A 500 9.48 4.11 -27.45
CA THR A 500 10.63 4.46 -26.64
C THR A 500 10.66 3.53 -25.44
N MET A 501 11.64 2.64 -25.42
CA MET A 501 11.80 1.64 -24.36
C MET A 501 12.68 2.20 -23.22
N PRO A 502 12.54 1.68 -21.99
CA PRO A 502 13.44 2.04 -20.89
C PRO A 502 14.90 1.75 -21.24
N ASP A 503 15.82 2.54 -20.68
CA ASP A 503 17.24 2.30 -20.79
C ASP A 503 17.70 1.23 -19.77
N HIS A 504 18.42 0.23 -20.27
CA HIS A 504 18.89 -0.91 -19.48
C HIS A 504 19.85 -0.48 -18.39
N ASP A 505 20.94 0.20 -18.77
CA ASP A 505 22.04 0.51 -17.88
C ASP A 505 21.63 1.52 -16.80
N GLN A 506 20.75 2.46 -17.16
CA GLN A 506 20.11 3.37 -16.23
C GLN A 506 19.29 2.61 -15.18
N TYR A 507 18.42 1.68 -15.58
CA TYR A 507 17.61 0.92 -14.64
C TYR A 507 18.47 0.06 -13.71
N ILE A 508 19.48 -0.62 -14.25
CA ILE A 508 20.45 -1.39 -13.46
C ILE A 508 21.19 -0.50 -12.46
N SER A 509 21.56 0.72 -12.84
CA SER A 509 22.21 1.68 -11.93
C SER A 509 21.28 2.10 -10.79
N GLN A 510 20.00 2.32 -11.07
CA GLN A 510 18.98 2.64 -10.07
C GLN A 510 18.72 1.47 -9.12
N ILE A 511 18.73 0.22 -9.60
CA ILE A 511 18.63 -0.97 -8.74
C ILE A 511 19.79 -1.01 -7.74
N ARG A 512 21.02 -0.76 -8.20
CA ARG A 512 22.20 -0.73 -7.31
C ARG A 512 22.11 0.39 -6.28
N ALA A 513 21.56 1.55 -6.67
CA ALA A 513 21.29 2.65 -5.75
C ALA A 513 20.26 2.25 -4.69
N CYS A 514 19.15 1.60 -5.07
CA CYS A 514 18.20 1.02 -4.13
C CYS A 514 18.89 0.09 -3.13
N GLN A 515 19.72 -0.85 -3.61
CA GLN A 515 20.43 -1.79 -2.72
C GLN A 515 21.37 -1.08 -1.73
N SER A 516 22.02 0.01 -2.15
CA SER A 516 22.83 0.84 -1.26
C SER A 516 22.00 1.46 -0.12
N GLU A 517 20.81 1.97 -0.42
CA GLU A 517 19.87 2.50 0.58
C GLU A 517 19.40 1.42 1.57
N LEU A 518 19.09 0.22 1.06
CA LEU A 518 18.68 -0.93 1.89
C LEU A 518 19.82 -1.39 2.83
N LEU A 519 21.05 -1.46 2.31
CA LEU A 519 22.25 -1.80 3.09
C LEU A 519 22.58 -0.73 4.14
N ALA A 520 22.27 0.54 3.85
CA ALA A 520 22.42 1.63 4.82
C ALA A 520 21.37 1.58 5.93
N GLY A 521 20.28 0.82 5.75
CA GLY A 521 19.17 0.72 6.69
C GLY A 521 18.06 1.74 6.46
N ASN A 522 18.09 2.48 5.35
CA ASN A 522 17.11 3.54 5.07
C ASN A 522 15.73 2.99 4.64
N SER A 523 15.68 1.74 4.18
CA SER A 523 14.44 1.01 3.87
C SER A 523 14.69 -0.51 3.92
N TYR A 524 13.62 -1.30 3.84
CA TYR A 524 13.62 -2.77 3.79
C TYR A 524 13.32 -3.31 2.38
N GLU A 525 12.52 -2.57 1.60
CA GLU A 525 12.14 -2.87 0.22
C GLU A 525 11.86 -1.56 -0.52
N LEU A 526 12.24 -1.46 -1.79
CA LEU A 526 11.91 -0.32 -2.66
C LEU A 526 11.28 -0.82 -3.96
N CYS A 527 10.04 -0.43 -4.27
CA CYS A 527 9.41 -0.78 -5.54
C CYS A 527 9.84 0.20 -6.63
N LEU A 528 10.97 -0.09 -7.28
CA LEU A 528 11.54 0.74 -8.34
C LEU A 528 10.80 0.54 -9.67
N THR A 529 10.43 1.65 -10.32
CA THR A 529 9.65 1.62 -11.55
C THR A 529 10.25 2.49 -12.65
N THR A 530 10.04 2.07 -13.89
CA THR A 530 10.36 2.83 -15.10
C THR A 530 9.15 2.86 -16.03
N GLU A 531 9.26 3.54 -17.17
CA GLU A 531 8.17 3.75 -18.11
C GLU A 531 8.64 3.62 -19.56
N ALA A 532 7.85 2.93 -20.38
CA ALA A 532 7.94 3.02 -21.83
C ALA A 532 6.91 4.01 -22.37
N THR A 533 7.26 4.66 -23.48
CA THR A 533 6.34 5.51 -24.22
C THR A 533 6.03 4.89 -25.58
N VAL A 534 4.76 4.92 -25.98
CA VAL A 534 4.31 4.56 -27.34
C VAL A 534 3.59 5.74 -27.97
N TYR A 535 3.97 6.13 -29.18
CA TYR A 535 3.26 7.15 -29.94
C TYR A 535 2.41 6.50 -31.01
N THR A 536 1.13 6.85 -31.09
CA THR A 536 0.21 6.39 -32.14
C THR A 536 -0.45 7.59 -32.82
N PRO A 537 -1.04 7.45 -34.02
CA PRO A 537 -1.88 8.51 -34.57
C PRO A 537 -3.05 8.83 -33.62
N ARG A 538 -3.39 10.11 -33.41
CA ARG A 538 -4.51 10.49 -32.53
C ARG A 538 -5.84 10.29 -33.23
N LYS A 539 -6.59 9.25 -32.84
CA LYS A 539 -7.95 8.97 -33.32
C LYS A 539 -8.79 8.32 -32.21
N LEU A 540 -9.94 8.92 -31.89
CA LEU A 540 -10.71 8.60 -30.69
C LEU A 540 -11.09 7.11 -30.54
N ASP A 541 -11.55 6.49 -31.63
CA ASP A 541 -12.06 5.11 -31.63
C ASP A 541 -10.98 4.05 -31.44
N TYR A 542 -9.70 4.38 -31.66
CA TYR A 542 -8.62 3.39 -31.64
C TYR A 542 -8.20 3.00 -30.23
N SER A 543 -8.37 3.89 -29.25
CA SER A 543 -8.15 3.55 -27.83
C SER A 543 -8.96 2.33 -27.40
N TRP A 544 -10.21 2.22 -27.87
CA TRP A 544 -11.08 1.06 -27.61
C TRP A 544 -10.57 -0.21 -28.28
N LEU A 545 -10.13 -0.12 -29.54
CA LEU A 545 -9.55 -1.26 -30.25
C LEU A 545 -8.26 -1.75 -29.58
N ILE A 546 -7.40 -0.84 -29.13
CA ILE A 546 -6.18 -1.16 -28.39
C ILE A 546 -6.53 -1.83 -27.06
N TYR A 547 -7.50 -1.31 -26.31
CA TYR A 547 -7.97 -1.94 -25.07
C TYR A 547 -8.45 -3.37 -25.31
N LYS A 548 -9.31 -3.60 -26.31
CA LYS A 548 -9.75 -4.95 -26.69
C LYS A 548 -8.56 -5.85 -27.01
N ASN A 549 -7.55 -5.33 -27.72
CA ASN A 549 -6.34 -6.08 -28.04
C ASN A 549 -5.50 -6.43 -26.80
N ILE A 550 -5.36 -5.51 -25.83
CA ILE A 550 -4.70 -5.78 -24.54
C ILE A 550 -5.44 -6.89 -23.80
N GLN A 551 -6.77 -6.82 -23.67
CA GLN A 551 -7.56 -7.80 -22.92
C GLN A 551 -7.56 -9.19 -23.56
N ARG A 552 -7.42 -9.30 -24.90
CA ARG A 552 -7.24 -10.59 -25.59
C ARG A 552 -5.97 -11.31 -25.13
N HIS A 553 -4.90 -10.58 -24.85
CA HIS A 553 -3.60 -11.14 -24.49
C HIS A 553 -3.37 -11.25 -22.98
N ASN A 554 -4.00 -10.38 -22.19
CA ASN A 554 -3.86 -10.33 -20.74
C ASN A 554 -5.24 -10.21 -20.07
N PRO A 555 -6.04 -11.29 -20.01
CA PRO A 555 -7.31 -11.27 -19.31
C PRO A 555 -7.10 -11.30 -17.79
N VAL A 556 -7.84 -10.46 -17.06
CA VAL A 556 -7.60 -10.18 -15.63
C VAL A 556 -8.90 -9.96 -14.83
N PRO A 557 -8.86 -10.11 -13.49
CA PRO A 557 -10.00 -9.83 -12.64
C PRO A 557 -10.41 -8.35 -12.57
N TYR A 558 -9.47 -7.41 -12.77
CA TYR A 558 -9.70 -5.96 -12.62
C TYR A 558 -9.25 -5.18 -13.86
N ALA A 559 -9.94 -5.41 -14.98
CA ALA A 559 -9.75 -4.65 -16.21
C ALA A 559 -10.54 -3.33 -16.16
N SER A 560 -10.08 -2.30 -16.86
CA SER A 560 -10.86 -1.07 -16.98
C SER A 560 -10.56 -0.29 -18.24
N TYR A 561 -11.60 0.30 -18.83
CA TYR A 561 -11.49 1.31 -19.89
C TYR A 561 -12.11 2.62 -19.39
N LEU A 562 -11.28 3.64 -19.21
CA LEU A 562 -11.70 4.97 -18.77
C LEU A 562 -11.34 5.99 -19.85
N ARG A 563 -12.30 6.82 -20.24
CA ARG A 563 -12.10 8.06 -20.97
C ARG A 563 -12.79 9.17 -20.17
N LEU A 564 -11.99 9.99 -19.50
CA LEU A 564 -12.46 11.04 -18.60
C LEU A 564 -11.73 12.34 -18.96
N ASN A 565 -12.46 13.28 -19.53
CA ASN A 565 -11.92 14.55 -19.99
C ASN A 565 -10.69 14.34 -20.91
N LYS A 566 -9.50 14.77 -20.48
CA LYS A 566 -8.24 14.66 -21.24
C LYS A 566 -7.50 13.35 -21.04
N ILE A 567 -7.96 12.49 -20.14
CA ILE A 567 -7.27 11.25 -19.77
C ILE A 567 -7.98 10.04 -20.36
N THR A 568 -7.22 9.17 -21.02
CA THR A 568 -7.67 7.84 -21.44
C THR A 568 -6.80 6.77 -20.79
N ILE A 569 -7.41 5.76 -20.18
CA ILE A 569 -6.74 4.69 -19.43
C ILE A 569 -7.24 3.33 -19.93
N LEU A 570 -6.28 2.47 -20.31
CA LEU A 570 -6.49 1.08 -20.71
C LEU A 570 -5.80 0.20 -19.67
N SER A 571 -6.54 -0.30 -18.69
CA SER A 571 -6.00 -1.06 -17.57
C SER A 571 -6.29 -2.54 -17.69
N SER A 572 -5.29 -3.35 -17.33
CA SER A 572 -5.36 -4.80 -17.28
C SER A 572 -4.73 -5.30 -15.97
N SER A 573 -5.23 -4.76 -14.85
CA SER A 573 -4.67 -5.00 -13.52
C SER A 573 -5.06 -6.38 -12.97
N PRO A 574 -4.08 -7.17 -12.47
CA PRO A 574 -4.33 -8.41 -11.78
C PRO A 574 -4.58 -8.25 -10.28
N GLU A 575 -4.37 -7.05 -9.71
CA GLU A 575 -4.22 -6.86 -8.26
C GLU A 575 -5.32 -5.96 -7.66
N GLN A 576 -5.94 -6.46 -6.59
CA GLN A 576 -6.85 -5.67 -5.77
C GLN A 576 -6.03 -4.82 -4.80
N PHE A 577 -6.21 -3.50 -4.89
CA PHE A 577 -5.66 -2.60 -3.88
C PHE A 577 -6.50 -2.68 -2.60
N LEU A 578 -7.79 -2.38 -2.71
CA LEU A 578 -8.68 -2.15 -1.58
C LEU A 578 -10.11 -2.46 -1.97
N SER A 579 -10.84 -3.19 -1.15
CA SER A 579 -12.31 -3.25 -1.23
C SER A 579 -12.92 -3.15 0.15
N TRP A 580 -14.10 -2.54 0.25
CA TRP A 580 -14.90 -2.57 1.46
C TRP A 580 -16.33 -2.98 1.14
N SER A 581 -16.95 -3.61 2.11
CA SER A 581 -18.29 -4.17 1.97
C SER A 581 -19.19 -3.63 3.07
N ARG A 582 -20.45 -3.39 2.73
CA ARG A 582 -21.49 -2.95 3.68
C ARG A 582 -21.71 -3.93 4.84
N GLU A 583 -21.23 -5.17 4.70
CA GLU A 583 -21.26 -6.20 5.73
C GLU A 583 -20.19 -6.01 6.83
N GLY A 584 -19.34 -4.99 6.77
CA GLY A 584 -18.45 -4.62 7.86
C GLY A 584 -16.97 -4.99 7.67
N THR A 585 -16.53 -5.26 6.43
CA THR A 585 -15.14 -5.65 6.16
C THR A 585 -14.43 -4.70 5.20
N ILE A 586 -13.12 -4.59 5.39
CA ILE A 586 -12.19 -3.95 4.46
C ILE A 586 -11.09 -4.95 4.13
N ASP A 587 -10.83 -5.17 2.85
CA ASP A 587 -9.96 -6.22 2.34
C ASP A 587 -8.90 -5.62 1.42
N MET A 588 -7.64 -6.03 1.63
CA MET A 588 -6.51 -5.75 0.74
C MET A 588 -5.83 -7.08 0.39
N ILE A 589 -5.52 -7.27 -0.91
CA ILE A 589 -5.00 -8.54 -1.43
C ILE A 589 -3.74 -8.26 -2.26
N PRO A 590 -2.59 -7.97 -1.62
CA PRO A 590 -1.35 -7.71 -2.33
C PRO A 590 -0.85 -8.93 -3.09
N MET A 591 -0.18 -8.66 -4.21
CA MET A 591 0.48 -9.66 -5.03
C MET A 591 1.98 -9.33 -5.15
N LYS A 592 2.85 -10.28 -4.79
CA LYS A 592 4.32 -10.17 -4.94
C LYS A 592 4.87 -11.51 -5.39
N GLY A 593 5.87 -11.54 -6.26
CA GLY A 593 6.38 -12.79 -6.81
C GLY A 593 5.46 -13.44 -7.84
N THR A 594 5.99 -13.61 -9.06
CA THR A 594 5.24 -14.24 -10.15
C THR A 594 6.11 -15.22 -10.94
N VAL A 595 5.53 -16.35 -11.31
CA VAL A 595 6.16 -17.34 -12.18
C VAL A 595 5.32 -17.47 -13.44
N LYS A 596 5.95 -17.21 -14.59
CA LYS A 596 5.29 -17.35 -15.89
C LYS A 596 4.87 -18.79 -16.15
N LYS A 597 3.66 -18.99 -16.67
CA LYS A 597 3.22 -20.31 -17.10
C LYS A 597 3.98 -20.76 -18.35
N SER A 598 4.30 -22.04 -18.37
CA SER A 598 4.82 -22.77 -19.53
C SER A 598 4.27 -24.20 -19.49
N PRO A 599 4.33 -24.97 -20.59
CA PRO A 599 3.86 -26.36 -20.60
C PRO A 599 4.45 -27.24 -19.49
N ASP A 600 5.68 -26.94 -19.06
CA ASP A 600 6.39 -27.68 -18.01
C ASP A 600 6.21 -27.09 -16.60
N MET A 601 5.60 -25.91 -16.46
CA MET A 601 5.42 -25.23 -15.18
C MET A 601 4.11 -25.64 -14.51
N THR A 602 4.21 -26.55 -13.54
CA THR A 602 3.09 -26.99 -12.69
C THR A 602 2.94 -26.12 -11.45
N LEU A 603 1.78 -26.20 -10.77
CA LEU A 603 1.55 -25.50 -9.51
C LEU A 603 2.63 -25.85 -8.47
N ASP A 604 2.96 -27.14 -8.29
CA ASP A 604 3.99 -27.55 -7.31
C ASP A 604 5.39 -26.96 -7.61
N LYS A 605 5.77 -26.88 -8.89
CA LYS A 605 7.04 -26.27 -9.30
C LYS A 605 7.01 -24.76 -9.04
N ALA A 606 5.93 -24.08 -9.41
CA ALA A 606 5.76 -22.66 -9.16
C ALA A 606 5.75 -22.37 -7.65
N SER A 607 5.06 -23.19 -6.85
CA SER A 607 5.05 -23.08 -5.39
C SER A 607 6.44 -23.25 -4.79
N THR A 608 7.26 -24.15 -5.34
CA THR A 608 8.65 -24.31 -4.89
C THR A 608 9.50 -23.07 -5.19
N ILE A 609 9.32 -22.47 -6.36
CA ILE A 609 10.03 -21.23 -6.76
C ILE A 609 9.57 -20.05 -5.89
N LEU A 610 8.25 -19.89 -5.70
CA LEU A 610 7.65 -18.81 -4.91
C LEU A 610 7.85 -18.99 -3.39
N ALA A 611 8.19 -20.19 -2.93
CA ALA A 611 8.59 -20.44 -1.55
C ALA A 611 10.04 -20.02 -1.24
N SER A 612 10.75 -19.40 -2.20
CA SER A 612 12.10 -18.88 -1.95
C SER A 612 12.10 -17.82 -0.84
N ALA A 613 13.24 -17.67 -0.17
CA ALA A 613 13.39 -16.72 0.93
C ALA A 613 13.11 -15.28 0.51
N LYS A 614 13.48 -14.89 -0.72
CA LYS A 614 13.25 -13.56 -1.30
C LYS A 614 11.74 -13.29 -1.44
N GLU A 615 11.04 -14.10 -2.24
CA GLU A 615 9.61 -13.91 -2.53
C GLU A 615 8.74 -13.95 -1.26
N SER A 616 9.07 -14.89 -0.36
CA SER A 616 8.39 -15.03 0.93
C SER A 616 8.69 -13.92 1.92
N ALA A 617 9.84 -13.25 1.81
CA ALA A 617 10.16 -12.07 2.60
C ALA A 617 9.40 -10.86 2.07
N GLU A 618 9.49 -10.55 0.79
CA GLU A 618 8.78 -9.45 0.13
C GLU A 618 7.27 -9.48 0.44
N ASN A 619 6.63 -10.62 0.22
CA ASN A 619 5.20 -10.77 0.46
C ASN A 619 4.85 -10.60 1.95
N LEU A 620 5.71 -11.04 2.87
CA LEU A 620 5.54 -10.81 4.31
C LEU A 620 5.66 -9.33 4.67
N MET A 621 6.65 -8.61 4.14
CA MET A 621 6.83 -7.18 4.44
C MET A 621 5.60 -6.37 4.02
N ILE A 622 5.06 -6.68 2.84
CA ILE A 622 3.83 -6.03 2.34
C ILE A 622 2.61 -6.41 3.18
N ALA A 623 2.48 -7.68 3.60
CA ALA A 623 1.39 -8.08 4.50
C ALA A 623 1.43 -7.34 5.84
N ASP A 624 2.62 -7.20 6.44
CA ASP A 624 2.78 -6.44 7.68
C ASP A 624 2.53 -4.93 7.47
N LEU A 625 2.97 -4.35 6.35
CA LEU A 625 2.67 -2.95 5.98
C LEU A 625 1.16 -2.72 5.86
N ILE A 626 0.44 -3.63 5.20
CA ILE A 626 -1.01 -3.51 5.02
C ILE A 626 -1.76 -3.64 6.34
N ARG A 627 -1.30 -4.50 7.27
CA ARG A 627 -1.89 -4.56 8.61
C ARG A 627 -1.78 -3.23 9.32
N HIS A 628 -0.63 -2.55 9.21
CA HIS A 628 -0.43 -1.22 9.77
C HIS A 628 -1.37 -0.19 9.13
N ASP A 629 -1.45 -0.18 7.80
CA ASP A 629 -2.34 0.70 7.04
C ASP A 629 -3.82 0.51 7.45
N LEU A 630 -4.24 -0.73 7.68
CA LEU A 630 -5.59 -1.02 8.13
C LEU A 630 -5.80 -0.57 9.57
N TYR A 631 -4.91 -0.90 10.51
CA TYR A 631 -5.04 -0.48 11.91
C TYR A 631 -5.10 1.05 12.06
N SER A 632 -4.29 1.81 11.31
CA SER A 632 -4.32 3.28 11.32
C SER A 632 -5.65 3.84 10.79
N THR A 633 -6.34 3.09 9.93
CA THR A 633 -7.61 3.48 9.33
C THR A 633 -8.81 3.17 10.22
N VAL A 634 -8.99 1.89 10.57
CA VAL A 634 -10.20 1.39 11.26
C VAL A 634 -10.18 1.64 12.77
N GLY A 635 -9.00 1.91 13.34
CA GLY A 635 -8.82 2.32 14.72
C GLY A 635 -8.67 1.17 15.71
N ARG A 636 -8.50 1.55 16.99
CA ARG A 636 -8.01 0.68 18.08
C ARG A 636 -8.88 -0.54 18.42
N ASP A 637 -10.18 -0.46 18.17
CA ASP A 637 -11.15 -1.49 18.55
C ASP A 637 -11.36 -2.52 17.42
N ALA A 638 -10.70 -2.31 16.27
CA ALA A 638 -10.80 -3.19 15.13
C ALA A 638 -9.92 -4.44 15.26
N VAL A 639 -10.34 -5.49 14.56
CA VAL A 639 -9.55 -6.71 14.38
C VAL A 639 -9.04 -6.73 12.95
N VAL A 640 -7.72 -6.77 12.80
CA VAL A 640 -7.07 -7.00 11.49
C VAL A 640 -6.53 -8.42 11.46
N GLU A 641 -7.08 -9.23 10.58
CA GLU A 641 -6.75 -10.64 10.37
C GLU A 641 -5.93 -10.81 9.08
N VAL A 642 -4.95 -11.71 9.12
CA VAL A 642 -4.29 -12.23 7.92
C VAL A 642 -4.97 -13.53 7.54
N VAL A 643 -5.94 -13.44 6.63
CA VAL A 643 -6.79 -14.57 6.19
C VAL A 643 -5.95 -15.60 5.45
N LYS A 644 -5.02 -15.13 4.61
CA LYS A 644 -4.04 -15.96 3.90
C LYS A 644 -2.70 -15.24 3.86
N LEU A 645 -1.62 -15.98 4.06
CA LEU A 645 -0.25 -15.47 4.01
C LEU A 645 0.56 -16.29 3.00
N CYS A 646 1.14 -15.63 2.00
CA CYS A 646 1.97 -16.25 0.97
C CYS A 646 1.27 -17.46 0.28
N ASP A 647 0.00 -17.31 -0.10
CA ASP A 647 -0.76 -18.33 -0.81
C ASP A 647 -0.45 -18.28 -2.31
N VAL A 648 -0.24 -19.43 -2.95
CA VAL A 648 0.07 -19.47 -4.39
C VAL A 648 -1.24 -19.59 -5.15
N VAL A 649 -1.59 -18.53 -5.89
CA VAL A 649 -2.76 -18.49 -6.74
C VAL A 649 -2.34 -18.64 -8.20
N GLU A 650 -2.88 -19.68 -8.83
CA GLU A 650 -2.75 -19.85 -10.27
C GLU A 650 -3.65 -18.84 -10.99
N THR A 651 -3.12 -18.01 -11.89
CA THR A 651 -3.90 -17.13 -12.80
C THR A 651 -3.88 -17.70 -14.23
N GLU A 652 -4.23 -16.93 -15.27
CA GLU A 652 -4.17 -17.44 -16.65
C GLU A 652 -2.77 -17.47 -17.23
N THR A 653 -1.98 -16.44 -16.96
CA THR A 653 -0.66 -16.24 -17.58
C THR A 653 0.48 -16.53 -16.61
N VAL A 654 0.23 -16.47 -15.31
CA VAL A 654 1.24 -16.64 -14.25
C VAL A 654 0.69 -17.41 -13.04
N PHE A 655 1.57 -18.00 -12.24
CA PHE A 655 1.31 -18.29 -10.83
C PHE A 655 1.80 -17.10 -10.00
N ALA A 656 1.07 -16.69 -8.97
CA ALA A 656 1.40 -15.52 -8.17
C ALA A 656 1.29 -15.82 -6.66
N LEU A 657 2.16 -15.23 -5.86
CA LEU A 657 2.07 -15.29 -4.41
C LEU A 657 1.19 -14.12 -3.90
N VAL A 658 0.12 -14.45 -3.18
CA VAL A 658 -0.84 -13.46 -2.66
C VAL A 658 -0.96 -13.58 -1.15
N SER A 659 -1.16 -12.46 -0.50
CA SER A 659 -1.64 -12.42 0.88
C SER A 659 -2.99 -11.74 0.91
N HIS A 660 -3.84 -12.11 1.88
CA HIS A 660 -5.15 -11.52 2.06
C HIS A 660 -5.25 -11.02 3.50
N VAL A 661 -5.32 -9.71 3.65
CA VAL A 661 -5.47 -9.04 4.94
C VAL A 661 -6.86 -8.40 4.99
N ARG A 662 -7.57 -8.64 6.10
CA ARG A 662 -8.93 -8.16 6.32
C ARG A 662 -9.01 -7.40 7.62
N ALA A 663 -9.55 -6.19 7.58
CA ALA A 663 -10.02 -5.48 8.75
C ALA A 663 -11.51 -5.72 8.95
N HIS A 664 -11.88 -5.99 10.19
CA HIS A 664 -13.27 -6.00 10.64
C HIS A 664 -13.56 -4.66 11.30
N VAL A 665 -14.46 -3.89 10.68
CA VAL A 665 -14.95 -2.65 11.26
C VAL A 665 -15.81 -3.02 12.47
N PRO A 666 -15.55 -2.46 13.66
CA PRO A 666 -16.37 -2.73 14.84
C PRO A 666 -17.84 -2.47 14.52
N PRO A 667 -18.76 -3.39 14.85
CA PRO A 667 -20.18 -3.15 14.62
C PRO A 667 -20.58 -1.93 15.44
N ALA A 668 -21.16 -0.92 14.78
CA ALA A 668 -21.89 0.11 15.50
C ALA A 668 -23.01 -0.57 16.31
N GLU A 669 -23.38 -0.05 17.48
CA GLU A 669 -24.50 -0.55 18.29
C GLU A 669 -25.89 -0.33 17.62
N LEU A 670 -25.92 -0.17 16.30
CA LEU A 670 -26.86 0.65 15.54
C LEU A 670 -27.49 -0.09 14.33
N HIS A 671 -28.48 0.56 13.70
CA HIS A 671 -29.33 -0.01 12.65
C HIS A 671 -28.58 -0.25 11.31
N ALA A 672 -29.14 -1.08 10.43
CA ALA A 672 -28.52 -1.49 9.15
C ALA A 672 -28.15 -0.32 8.21
N ASP A 673 -28.92 0.77 8.21
CA ASP A 673 -28.61 1.96 7.40
C ASP A 673 -27.42 2.76 7.94
N GLU A 674 -27.26 2.81 9.27
CA GLU A 674 -26.13 3.45 9.93
C GLU A 674 -24.83 2.67 9.65
N GLN A 675 -24.90 1.33 9.64
CA GLN A 675 -23.79 0.49 9.25
C GLN A 675 -23.31 0.76 7.81
N LYS A 676 -24.24 0.95 6.85
CA LYS A 676 -23.89 1.30 5.47
C LYS A 676 -23.17 2.65 5.40
N GLN A 677 -23.63 3.65 6.17
CA GLN A 677 -22.97 4.97 6.23
C GLN A 677 -21.57 4.83 6.80
N ASP A 678 -21.43 4.08 7.87
CA ASP A 678 -20.15 3.88 8.52
C ASP A 678 -19.18 3.17 7.57
N MET A 679 -19.61 2.14 6.84
CA MET A 679 -18.76 1.50 5.84
C MET A 679 -18.33 2.42 4.71
N THR A 680 -19.19 3.34 4.24
CA THR A 680 -18.77 4.39 3.29
C THR A 680 -17.68 5.28 3.89
N LYS A 681 -17.84 5.74 5.15
CA LYS A 681 -16.84 6.59 5.83
C LYS A 681 -15.52 5.86 6.01
N TYR A 682 -15.55 4.65 6.58
CA TYR A 682 -14.37 3.83 6.79
C TYR A 682 -13.67 3.48 5.47
N GLY A 683 -14.43 3.15 4.42
CA GLY A 683 -13.90 2.82 3.10
C GLY A 683 -13.23 3.99 2.39
N ILE A 684 -13.86 5.18 2.38
CA ILE A 684 -13.28 6.39 1.78
C ILE A 684 -12.07 6.87 2.58
N LYS A 685 -12.13 6.77 3.91
CA LYS A 685 -10.97 7.03 4.77
C LYS A 685 -9.83 6.05 4.48
N ALA A 686 -10.11 4.75 4.33
CA ALA A 686 -9.12 3.74 3.96
C ALA A 686 -8.46 4.09 2.62
N LEU A 687 -9.25 4.39 1.59
CA LEU A 687 -8.75 4.81 0.29
C LEU A 687 -7.83 6.03 0.40
N GLY A 688 -8.20 7.02 1.21
CA GLY A 688 -7.43 8.24 1.41
C GLY A 688 -6.14 8.05 2.22
N LEU A 689 -6.11 7.19 3.23
CA LEU A 689 -4.95 7.06 4.13
C LEU A 689 -3.95 5.99 3.70
N THR A 690 -4.40 5.00 2.93
CA THR A 690 -3.56 3.83 2.61
C THR A 690 -2.92 3.90 1.23
N LEU A 691 -3.36 4.85 0.37
CA LEU A 691 -2.69 5.17 -0.89
C LEU A 691 -1.33 5.85 -0.65
N PRO A 692 -0.30 5.55 -1.46
CA PRO A 692 -0.32 4.61 -2.59
C PRO A 692 -0.30 3.14 -2.13
N PRO A 693 -0.71 2.19 -3.00
CA PRO A 693 -0.71 0.77 -2.66
C PRO A 693 0.66 0.31 -2.18
N GLY A 694 0.72 -0.39 -1.04
CA GLY A 694 2.00 -0.78 -0.43
C GLY A 694 2.89 -1.62 -1.34
N SER A 695 2.29 -2.44 -2.22
CA SER A 695 3.01 -3.21 -3.25
C SER A 695 3.74 -2.34 -4.27
N MET A 696 3.35 -1.07 -4.41
CA MET A 696 3.95 -0.11 -5.33
C MET A 696 4.82 0.95 -4.62
N THR A 697 5.09 0.82 -3.32
CA THR A 697 5.96 1.74 -2.58
C THR A 697 7.25 1.06 -2.14
N GLY A 698 7.19 0.28 -1.08
CA GLY A 698 8.32 -0.07 -0.23
C GLY A 698 7.99 0.11 1.24
N ALA A 699 8.86 -0.38 2.12
CA ALA A 699 8.66 -0.37 3.57
C ALA A 699 9.95 0.06 4.28
N PRO A 700 9.94 1.09 5.16
CA PRO A 700 8.79 1.91 5.54
C PRO A 700 8.29 2.84 4.44
N LYS A 701 6.96 3.03 4.34
CA LYS A 701 6.27 3.67 3.19
C LYS A 701 6.77 5.10 2.92
N LYS A 702 6.74 5.98 3.93
CA LYS A 702 7.16 7.39 3.79
C LYS A 702 8.59 7.51 3.24
N ARG A 703 9.55 6.87 3.94
CA ARG A 703 10.96 6.93 3.57
C ARG A 703 11.26 6.29 2.22
N SER A 704 10.57 5.21 1.89
CA SER A 704 10.70 4.53 0.59
C SER A 704 10.23 5.42 -0.56
N CYS A 705 9.10 6.12 -0.39
CA CYS A 705 8.61 7.06 -1.39
C CYS A 705 9.55 8.26 -1.59
N GLU A 706 10.18 8.77 -0.52
CA GLU A 706 11.21 9.81 -0.61
C GLU A 706 12.41 9.36 -1.45
N ILE A 707 12.92 8.15 -1.19
CA ILE A 707 14.04 7.56 -1.94
C ILE A 707 13.64 7.38 -3.41
N LEU A 708 12.48 6.78 -3.68
CA LEU A 708 11.99 6.54 -5.03
C LEU A 708 11.79 7.84 -5.82
N HIS A 709 11.30 8.89 -5.19
CA HIS A 709 11.15 10.20 -5.83
C HIS A 709 12.50 10.71 -6.38
N HIS A 710 13.58 10.56 -5.61
CA HIS A 710 14.93 10.97 -6.05
C HIS A 710 15.52 10.04 -7.12
N LEU A 711 15.27 8.73 -7.03
CA LEU A 711 15.82 7.74 -7.96
C LEU A 711 15.10 7.74 -9.31
N GLU A 712 13.77 7.85 -9.31
CA GLU A 712 12.96 7.79 -10.53
C GLU A 712 12.90 9.14 -11.26
N GLN A 713 13.01 10.26 -10.53
CA GLN A 713 13.01 11.63 -11.05
C GLN A 713 11.79 11.96 -11.94
N ARG A 714 10.65 11.31 -11.71
CA ARG A 714 9.40 11.53 -12.42
C ARG A 714 8.20 11.25 -11.53
N ASP A 715 7.08 11.86 -11.88
CA ASP A 715 5.78 11.43 -11.38
C ASP A 715 5.33 10.15 -12.08
N ARG A 716 4.71 9.25 -11.31
CA ARG A 716 4.07 8.03 -11.82
C ARG A 716 2.67 8.32 -12.35
N GLY A 717 1.96 9.30 -11.79
CA GLY A 717 0.65 9.76 -12.24
C GLY A 717 -0.41 8.66 -12.07
N VAL A 718 -1.09 8.32 -13.17
CA VAL A 718 -2.08 7.23 -13.20
C VAL A 718 -1.45 5.89 -12.81
N TYR A 719 -0.22 5.62 -13.26
CA TYR A 719 0.47 4.37 -12.96
C TYR A 719 0.79 4.28 -11.46
N SER A 720 0.63 3.09 -10.86
CA SER A 720 0.73 2.87 -9.40
C SER A 720 -0.32 3.58 -8.54
N GLY A 721 -1.28 4.29 -9.13
CA GLY A 721 -2.48 4.78 -8.44
C GLY A 721 -3.53 3.69 -8.20
N ALA A 722 -4.80 4.10 -8.10
CA ALA A 722 -5.93 3.18 -7.97
C ALA A 722 -7.09 3.54 -8.91
N ILE A 723 -7.73 2.53 -9.51
CA ILE A 723 -8.94 2.64 -10.33
C ILE A 723 -10.06 1.83 -9.67
N GLY A 724 -11.26 2.38 -9.62
CA GLY A 724 -12.35 1.70 -8.94
C GLY A 724 -13.62 2.53 -8.81
N TYR A 725 -14.41 2.16 -7.80
CA TYR A 725 -15.66 2.83 -7.49
C TYR A 725 -15.90 2.96 -5.97
N MET A 726 -16.72 3.95 -5.62
CA MET A 726 -17.38 4.07 -4.32
C MET A 726 -18.90 4.13 -4.54
N ASP A 727 -19.60 3.16 -3.97
CA ASP A 727 -21.04 2.96 -4.13
C ASP A 727 -21.82 3.73 -3.07
N VAL A 728 -23.03 4.17 -3.43
CA VAL A 728 -23.92 4.87 -2.51
C VAL A 728 -24.48 3.97 -1.40
N ASN A 729 -24.40 2.63 -1.51
CA ASN A 729 -24.90 1.67 -0.51
C ASN A 729 -23.78 0.96 0.26
N GLY A 730 -22.67 1.65 0.53
CA GLY A 730 -21.67 1.20 1.51
C GLY A 730 -20.62 0.21 0.99
N ASN A 731 -20.52 0.02 -0.33
CA ASN A 731 -19.47 -0.78 -0.95
C ASN A 731 -18.43 0.09 -1.66
N GLY A 732 -17.25 -0.47 -1.91
CA GLY A 732 -16.29 0.09 -2.84
C GLY A 732 -15.21 -0.93 -3.18
N ALA A 733 -14.63 -0.81 -4.36
CA ALA A 733 -13.56 -1.69 -4.80
C ALA A 733 -12.61 -0.94 -5.73
N TRP A 734 -11.32 -1.12 -5.50
CA TRP A 734 -10.23 -0.41 -6.15
C TRP A 734 -9.10 -1.40 -6.48
N SER A 735 -8.65 -1.38 -7.72
CA SER A 735 -7.48 -2.13 -8.20
C SER A 735 -6.27 -1.22 -8.29
N VAL A 736 -5.09 -1.79 -8.11
CA VAL A 736 -3.82 -1.09 -8.37
C VAL A 736 -3.71 -0.76 -9.85
N CYS A 737 -3.27 0.44 -10.22
CA CYS A 737 -3.01 0.83 -11.61
C CYS A 737 -1.68 0.28 -12.15
N ILE A 738 -1.64 -1.03 -12.39
CA ILE A 738 -0.51 -1.75 -13.00
C ILE A 738 -0.97 -2.51 -14.23
N ARG A 739 -0.02 -2.81 -15.13
CA ARG A 739 -0.32 -3.34 -16.47
C ARG A 739 -1.34 -2.42 -17.18
N THR A 740 -1.03 -1.14 -17.17
CA THR A 740 -1.91 -0.06 -17.63
C THR A 740 -1.18 0.81 -18.64
N ALA A 741 -1.85 1.12 -19.73
CA ALA A 741 -1.46 2.20 -20.63
C ALA A 741 -2.37 3.40 -20.37
N PHE A 742 -1.81 4.60 -20.24
CA PHE A 742 -2.61 5.82 -20.19
C PHE A 742 -2.08 6.87 -21.15
N SER A 743 -2.97 7.72 -21.64
CA SER A 743 -2.62 8.89 -22.45
C SER A 743 -3.27 10.12 -21.88
N ASN A 744 -2.56 11.24 -21.94
CA ASN A 744 -3.10 12.55 -21.63
C ASN A 744 -3.03 13.44 -22.88
N GLU A 745 -4.10 14.16 -23.18
CA GLU A 745 -4.17 15.03 -24.35
C GLU A 745 -3.25 16.26 -24.27
N ASP A 746 -2.85 16.67 -23.06
CA ASP A 746 -1.94 17.80 -22.84
C ASP A 746 -0.45 17.38 -22.83
N ASP A 747 -0.13 16.08 -22.93
CA ASP A 747 1.26 15.64 -23.03
C ASP A 747 1.86 16.21 -24.33
N GLU A 748 2.69 17.25 -24.22
CA GLU A 748 3.36 17.85 -25.37
C GLU A 748 4.20 16.78 -26.10
N VAL A 749 3.91 16.58 -27.39
CA VAL A 749 4.83 15.90 -28.28
C VAL A 749 5.90 16.92 -28.60
N ALA A 750 6.97 16.95 -27.80
CA ALA A 750 8.13 17.79 -28.08
C ALA A 750 8.59 17.55 -29.52
N THR A 751 8.31 18.51 -30.40
CA THR A 751 8.99 18.58 -31.69
C THR A 751 10.42 18.98 -31.35
N SER A 752 11.35 18.04 -31.44
CA SER A 752 12.77 18.36 -31.48
C SER A 752 13.07 19.06 -32.81
N ASP A 753 12.61 20.30 -32.94
CA ASP A 753 13.23 21.28 -33.82
C ASP A 753 14.31 21.93 -32.95
N ASP A 754 15.60 21.59 -33.17
CA ASP A 754 16.83 22.34 -32.78
C ASP A 754 18.00 21.53 -32.20
N VAL A 755 18.13 20.22 -32.44
CA VAL A 755 19.46 19.59 -32.42
C VAL A 755 19.58 18.59 -33.57
N ASP A 756 20.48 18.88 -34.51
CA ASP A 756 20.90 18.03 -35.62
C ASP A 756 19.87 17.68 -36.71
N GLY A 757 19.31 18.68 -37.40
CA GLY A 757 19.12 18.69 -38.86
C GLY A 757 18.45 17.50 -39.58
N GLN A 758 17.82 16.56 -38.87
CA GLN A 758 17.03 15.48 -39.42
C GLN A 758 15.55 15.80 -39.26
N PRO A 759 14.76 15.75 -40.35
CA PRO A 759 13.34 16.00 -40.25
C PRO A 759 12.69 14.88 -39.43
N CYS A 760 12.24 15.19 -38.21
CA CYS A 760 11.35 14.32 -37.46
C CYS A 760 10.05 14.15 -38.25
N SER A 761 9.81 12.95 -38.76
CA SER A 761 8.61 12.57 -39.51
C SER A 761 7.38 12.35 -38.61
N MET A 762 7.34 12.97 -37.42
CA MET A 762 6.23 12.82 -36.48
C MET A 762 5.09 13.77 -36.86
N PRO A 763 3.87 13.25 -37.13
CA PRO A 763 2.72 14.10 -37.41
C PRO A 763 2.41 15.00 -36.19
N ARG A 764 2.00 16.25 -36.42
CA ARG A 764 1.44 17.19 -35.42
C ARG A 764 0.20 16.67 -34.64
N SER A 765 -0.17 15.40 -34.81
CA SER A 765 -1.37 14.74 -34.27
C SER A 765 -1.05 13.36 -33.68
N ALA A 766 0.13 13.17 -33.08
CA ALA A 766 0.45 11.95 -32.34
C ALA A 766 -0.20 11.96 -30.95
N GLN A 767 -0.63 10.78 -30.49
CA GLN A 767 -1.10 10.50 -29.14
C GLN A 767 0.00 9.75 -28.39
N LYS A 768 0.43 10.28 -27.25
CA LYS A 768 1.44 9.67 -26.39
C LYS A 768 0.77 8.73 -25.38
N TRP A 769 1.20 7.48 -25.35
CA TRP A 769 0.82 6.47 -24.36
C TRP A 769 2.00 6.20 -23.43
N ARG A 770 1.75 6.23 -22.13
CA ARG A 770 2.70 5.96 -21.05
C ARG A 770 2.37 4.61 -20.44
N ILE A 771 3.37 3.74 -20.32
CA ILE A 771 3.21 2.38 -19.81
C ILE A 771 4.29 2.13 -18.77
N GLY A 772 3.89 2.12 -17.50
CA GLY A 772 4.79 1.87 -16.38
C GLY A 772 5.00 0.38 -16.11
N ALA A 773 6.20 0.02 -15.64
CA ALA A 773 6.50 -1.30 -15.10
C ALA A 773 7.59 -1.20 -14.02
N GLY A 774 7.67 -2.19 -13.13
CA GLY A 774 8.69 -2.24 -12.09
C GLY A 774 8.55 -3.45 -11.18
N GLY A 775 9.38 -3.50 -10.15
CA GLY A 775 9.51 -4.63 -9.23
C GLY A 775 9.97 -4.20 -7.84
N ALA A 776 9.82 -5.08 -6.88
CA ALA A 776 10.39 -4.91 -5.54
C ALA A 776 11.89 -5.15 -5.61
N ILE A 777 12.67 -4.18 -5.16
CA ILE A 777 14.11 -4.34 -5.00
C ILE A 777 14.39 -4.65 -3.54
N THR A 778 15.05 -5.78 -3.31
CA THR A 778 15.57 -6.18 -2.01
C THR A 778 17.09 -6.29 -2.07
N VAL A 779 17.73 -6.49 -0.92
CA VAL A 779 19.17 -6.77 -0.83
C VAL A 779 19.57 -8.07 -1.54
N LEU A 780 18.60 -8.95 -1.80
CA LEU A 780 18.79 -10.23 -2.50
C LEU A 780 18.48 -10.15 -4.00
N SER A 781 18.00 -9.01 -4.49
CA SER A 781 17.66 -8.84 -5.91
C SER A 781 18.90 -8.93 -6.79
N ASP A 782 18.78 -9.70 -7.88
CA ASP A 782 19.77 -9.72 -8.95
C ASP A 782 19.37 -8.68 -10.02
N PRO A 783 20.20 -7.67 -10.31
CA PRO A 783 19.78 -6.58 -11.19
C PRO A 783 19.28 -7.01 -12.58
N GLU A 784 19.90 -8.02 -13.18
CA GLU A 784 19.52 -8.52 -14.51
C GLU A 784 18.16 -9.24 -14.46
N GLN A 785 17.94 -10.08 -13.44
CA GLN A 785 16.63 -10.73 -13.24
C GLN A 785 15.52 -9.72 -13.00
N GLU A 786 15.78 -8.65 -12.24
CA GLU A 786 14.80 -7.58 -12.01
C GLU A 786 14.48 -6.80 -13.30
N TRP A 787 15.49 -6.58 -14.16
CA TRP A 787 15.28 -6.01 -15.48
C TRP A 787 14.40 -6.92 -16.36
N GLU A 788 14.69 -8.23 -16.40
CA GLU A 788 13.91 -9.20 -17.16
C GLU A 788 12.45 -9.28 -16.67
N GLU A 789 12.24 -9.23 -15.35
CA GLU A 789 10.92 -9.20 -14.75
C GLU A 789 10.17 -7.91 -15.12
N MET A 790 10.82 -6.75 -14.99
CA MET A 790 10.26 -5.45 -15.37
C MET A 790 9.83 -5.45 -16.84
N MET A 791 10.71 -5.91 -17.75
CA MET A 791 10.43 -6.02 -19.17
C MET A 791 9.28 -7.00 -19.46
N THR A 792 9.18 -8.11 -18.73
CA THR A 792 8.07 -9.05 -18.86
C THR A 792 6.73 -8.42 -18.48
N LYS A 793 6.70 -7.64 -17.39
CA LYS A 793 5.49 -6.90 -16.97
C LYS A 793 5.12 -5.83 -17.99
N LEU A 794 6.10 -5.11 -18.52
CA LEU A 794 5.91 -4.09 -19.54
C LEU A 794 5.36 -4.68 -20.86
N ASP A 795 5.93 -5.80 -21.31
CA ASP A 795 5.55 -6.49 -22.55
C ASP A 795 4.09 -6.97 -22.53
N SER A 796 3.54 -7.26 -21.34
CA SER A 796 2.12 -7.67 -21.20
C SER A 796 1.13 -6.63 -21.73
N VAL A 797 1.48 -5.34 -21.68
CA VAL A 797 0.67 -4.25 -22.21
C VAL A 797 1.14 -3.85 -23.62
N LEU A 798 2.45 -3.83 -23.86
CA LEU A 798 3.02 -3.43 -25.16
C LEU A 798 2.55 -4.32 -26.31
N ARG A 799 2.28 -5.62 -26.07
CA ARG A 799 1.67 -6.50 -27.08
C ARG A 799 0.36 -5.97 -27.63
N GLY A 800 -0.43 -5.26 -26.81
CA GLY A 800 -1.65 -4.59 -27.24
C GLY A 800 -1.42 -3.51 -28.31
N PHE A 801 -0.20 -2.99 -28.40
CA PHE A 801 0.25 -1.99 -29.37
C PHE A 801 1.07 -2.58 -30.54
N ARG A 802 1.23 -3.92 -30.59
CA ARG A 802 1.99 -4.60 -31.66
C ARG A 802 1.07 -5.31 -32.64
N LEU A 803 1.63 -5.54 -33.83
CA LEU A 803 1.04 -6.25 -34.95
C LEU A 803 1.54 -7.70 -34.93
N ASP A 804 1.09 -8.51 -33.98
CA ASP A 804 1.44 -9.94 -34.01
C ASP A 804 0.70 -10.68 -35.14
#